data_AF-A0A973P3D9-F1
#
_entry.id   AF-A0A973P3D9-F1
#
_cell.length_a   1.000
_cell.length_b   1.000
_cell.length_c   1.000
_cell.angle_alpha   90.00
_cell.angle_beta   90.00
_cell.angle_gamma   90.00
#
_symmetry.space_group_name_H-M   'P 1'
#
loop_
_entity.id
_entity.type
_entity.pdbx_description
1 polymer ?
#
loop_
_entity_poly.entity_id
_entity_poly.type
_entity_poly.pdbx_seq_one_letter_code
_entity_poly.pdbx_strand_id
1 'polypeptide(L)'
;MADQAAADFEPALDRLIEPALSGLADGLAAESGLGVYEQRAVLDGAREALTAALLRKVNRLLLLELNAARVTGRLTAADSAGRWAEWLAGTRRPGFWASLDGDYPALARRLRAVIDNRCAAALALARAFAADRAVLAGLPGVGPGDLVEVEFGAGDSHHGGRTVALLRTASGRVVFKPRSVAVDQRLGDLLEVVLAGRSQADRIRVPEVVACDGYGWAEHVGHRYCADDAELSAFYRNIGHWLAVMRLVGGSDLHAENVIAAGPVPVVVDCETLFTPHAKAVPSGRGLANDRAAERVADSVLRTGLLPGRGQALGWRGVDSSAVGALPGQQPAISMPVIIGAGTDEARLGYQMVPAPAAGNHPSPDPVLSRYWSRVVAGFTELTEHLRELDRRGSLAEPLNAFADCPIRVVVRNTETYMELGRMLWHPASLHAESPAVAQAADLMAKHAANACAAPGDAAVIQAEIAELLDGDVPVFGTTPREGRLTGPRGTAFGPVRNLVQAALDRWRTADLELDRQVIQGTLVSAYLNEGWLPDAKPMIASRVTVDRLDQRRRQAAAKLMHGVRDSAIRAEDGSVTWIAPVLNQTGWSLQPLSNDIYAGISGVAVLIAAYLFETEHDRADAVSGLDSLLDDVLRTLRAIEDQDHRQRAQASMALRPDAPGGYVGLGSRIWAWLLLRRLGITESEDGEVLRRAAALAAQLPAAIADDGNFDLFRGMAGAVVPLLRLAEHSGHTQGSDLALAVGDRLTAAAIVDDRGARWGNQQFPDGIGGTAHGATGVGWALARLAAAGAPTGDLAEAAFAFEETLYSAKLAGWIDLRDGEHTAAAWCHGAGGIGVTAADLMTPDDLRSRDILRRAAAATWADGLGWNHTLCHGDFGVWEVMDRALTAGVAPQGVDRAALDAQVLSGLEEFGAVSGLARDAFAPGLLSGVGGVAYQLLRMHPECPLPSVLVPDPGEASPL
;
A
#
# COMPACT_ATOMS: atom_id res chain seq x y z
N MET A 1 -17.20 18.59 1.98
CA MET A 1 -18.08 17.69 2.79
C MET A 1 -17.91 17.84 4.30
N ALA A 2 -16.71 18.17 4.81
CA ALA A 2 -16.60 18.79 6.14
C ALA A 2 -17.45 20.08 6.25
N ASP A 3 -17.76 20.72 5.12
CA ASP A 3 -18.55 21.95 5.01
C ASP A 3 -20.00 21.81 5.46
N GLN A 4 -20.60 20.61 5.35
CA GLN A 4 -22.03 20.45 5.69
C GLN A 4 -22.27 20.28 7.19
N ALA A 5 -21.26 19.80 7.94
CA ALA A 5 -21.25 19.81 9.41
C ALA A 5 -20.66 21.10 10.00
N ALA A 6 -19.99 21.91 9.17
CA ALA A 6 -19.40 23.19 9.56
C ALA A 6 -20.46 24.28 9.75
N ALA A 7 -21.45 24.35 8.85
CA ALA A 7 -22.52 25.36 8.83
C ALA A 7 -23.33 25.46 10.15
N ASP A 8 -23.42 24.37 10.91
CA ASP A 8 -24.27 24.28 12.10
C ASP A 8 -23.70 25.02 13.33
N PHE A 9 -22.36 25.14 13.44
CA PHE A 9 -21.69 25.78 14.58
C PHE A 9 -21.07 27.14 14.25
N GLU A 10 -21.07 27.58 12.98
CA GLU A 10 -20.54 28.88 12.57
C GLU A 10 -21.01 30.04 13.47
N PRO A 11 -22.28 30.10 13.88
CA PRO A 11 -22.72 31.26 14.65
C PRO A 11 -22.12 31.36 16.06
N ALA A 12 -21.56 30.26 16.59
CA ALA A 12 -20.82 30.29 17.85
C ALA A 12 -19.46 31.00 17.70
N LEU A 13 -18.90 31.02 16.48
CA LEU A 13 -17.61 31.62 16.18
C LEU A 13 -17.70 33.10 15.81
N ASP A 14 -18.85 33.59 15.34
CA ASP A 14 -19.02 35.00 14.90
C ASP A 14 -18.45 36.00 15.92
N ARG A 15 -18.83 35.86 17.19
CA ARG A 15 -18.38 36.76 18.27
C ARG A 15 -16.89 36.66 18.57
N LEU A 16 -16.28 35.52 18.27
CA LEU A 16 -14.86 35.27 18.47
C LEU A 16 -14.03 35.92 17.36
N ILE A 17 -14.48 35.82 16.10
CA ILE A 17 -13.71 36.24 14.93
C ILE A 17 -13.99 37.68 14.49
N GLU A 18 -15.20 38.22 14.72
CA GLU A 18 -15.59 39.55 14.20
C GLU A 18 -14.65 40.69 14.62
N PRO A 19 -14.16 40.77 15.88
CA PRO A 19 -13.19 41.81 16.25
C PRO A 19 -11.87 41.71 15.47
N ALA A 20 -11.40 40.50 15.19
CA ALA A 20 -10.18 40.28 14.42
C ALA A 20 -10.38 40.58 12.94
N LEU A 21 -11.55 40.24 12.38
CA LEU A 21 -11.91 40.57 11.00
C LEU A 21 -12.10 42.08 10.80
N SER A 22 -12.60 42.80 11.82
CA SER A 22 -12.62 44.27 11.81
C SER A 22 -11.21 44.85 11.78
N GLY A 23 -10.30 44.33 12.61
CA GLY A 23 -8.89 44.75 12.58
C GLY A 23 -8.20 44.43 11.26
N LEU A 24 -8.51 43.29 10.64
CA LEU A 24 -8.05 42.95 9.29
C LEU A 24 -8.60 43.93 8.25
N ALA A 25 -9.90 44.27 8.31
CA ALA A 25 -10.51 45.23 7.41
C ALA A 25 -9.85 46.62 7.51
N ASP A 26 -9.55 47.10 8.72
CA ASP A 26 -8.82 48.35 8.93
C ASP A 26 -7.41 48.28 8.34
N GLY A 27 -6.72 47.14 8.51
CA GLY A 27 -5.41 46.88 7.91
C GLY A 27 -5.45 46.89 6.38
N LEU A 28 -6.44 46.23 5.78
CA LEU A 28 -6.65 46.20 4.33
C LEU A 28 -7.00 47.59 3.77
N ALA A 29 -7.78 48.39 4.49
CA ALA A 29 -8.13 49.75 4.10
C ALA A 29 -6.93 50.71 4.11
N ALA A 30 -5.91 50.42 4.92
CA ALA A 30 -4.66 51.18 4.94
C ALA A 30 -3.74 50.88 3.74
N GLU A 31 -3.98 49.79 3.01
CA GLU A 31 -3.18 49.41 1.85
C GLU A 31 -3.63 50.16 0.59
N SER A 32 -2.88 51.22 0.23
CA SER A 32 -3.21 52.12 -0.89
C SER A 32 -3.31 51.45 -2.28
N GLY A 33 -2.76 50.24 -2.45
CA GLY A 33 -2.78 49.49 -3.71
C GLY A 33 -3.98 48.54 -3.90
N LEU A 34 -4.97 48.58 -2.99
CA LEU A 34 -6.18 47.76 -3.06
C LEU A 34 -7.44 48.61 -3.14
N GLY A 35 -8.29 48.31 -4.13
CA GLY A 35 -9.64 48.84 -4.22
C GLY A 35 -10.59 48.20 -3.21
N VAL A 36 -11.72 48.86 -2.95
CA VAL A 36 -12.73 48.42 -1.96
C VAL A 36 -13.26 47.01 -2.23
N TYR A 37 -13.45 46.64 -3.50
CA TYR A 37 -13.90 45.30 -3.88
C TYR A 37 -12.84 44.22 -3.62
N GLU A 38 -11.57 44.57 -3.77
CA GLU A 38 -10.44 43.66 -3.54
C GLU A 38 -10.21 43.43 -2.05
N GLN A 39 -10.32 44.50 -1.26
CA GLN A 39 -10.33 44.41 0.21
C GLN A 39 -11.45 43.48 0.68
N ARG A 40 -12.63 43.59 0.07
CA ARG A 40 -13.77 42.72 0.38
C ARG A 40 -13.50 41.26 0.01
N ALA A 41 -12.93 41.00 -1.17
CA ALA A 41 -12.57 39.66 -1.62
C ALA A 41 -11.59 38.97 -0.65
N VAL A 42 -10.55 39.68 -0.19
CA VAL A 42 -9.61 39.15 0.81
C VAL A 42 -10.31 38.89 2.14
N LEU A 43 -11.15 39.84 2.60
CA LEU A 43 -11.84 39.72 3.87
C LEU A 43 -12.83 38.53 3.90
N ASP A 44 -13.57 38.31 2.81
CA ASP A 44 -14.51 37.21 2.67
C ASP A 44 -13.76 35.85 2.66
N GLY A 45 -12.71 35.73 1.85
CA GLY A 45 -11.87 34.52 1.84
C GLY A 45 -11.19 34.23 3.19
N ALA A 46 -10.71 35.28 3.88
CA ALA A 46 -10.12 35.14 5.21
C ALA A 46 -11.15 34.70 6.26
N ARG A 47 -12.39 35.21 6.18
CA ARG A 47 -13.49 34.80 7.07
C ARG A 47 -13.80 33.32 6.89
N GLU A 48 -13.98 32.86 5.65
CA GLU A 48 -14.28 31.46 5.35
C GLU A 48 -13.20 30.52 5.87
N ALA A 49 -11.93 30.80 5.53
CA ALA A 49 -10.80 29.97 5.95
C ALA A 49 -10.58 29.97 7.46
N LEU A 50 -10.76 31.12 8.13
CA LEU A 50 -10.65 31.21 9.58
C LEU A 50 -11.75 30.43 10.29
N THR A 51 -13.00 30.56 9.83
CA THR A 51 -14.15 29.80 10.35
C THR A 51 -13.89 28.29 10.21
N ALA A 52 -13.52 27.83 9.02
CA ALA A 52 -13.23 26.42 8.77
C ALA A 52 -12.08 25.89 9.66
N ALA A 53 -11.01 26.67 9.82
CA ALA A 53 -9.87 26.31 10.66
C ALA A 53 -10.28 26.19 12.14
N LEU A 54 -11.02 27.16 12.68
CA LEU A 54 -11.44 27.16 14.08
C LEU A 54 -12.44 26.04 14.37
N LEU A 55 -13.41 25.78 13.50
CA LEU A 55 -14.37 24.68 13.68
C LEU A 55 -13.66 23.33 13.83
N ARG A 56 -12.63 23.06 13.01
CA ARG A 56 -11.82 21.83 13.13
C ARG A 56 -11.11 21.71 14.48
N LYS A 57 -10.83 22.83 15.16
CA LYS A 57 -10.17 22.86 16.47
C LYS A 57 -11.15 22.77 17.64
N VAL A 58 -12.33 23.40 17.55
CA VAL A 58 -13.26 23.55 18.69
C VAL A 58 -14.52 22.69 18.62
N ASN A 59 -14.81 22.01 17.51
CA ASN A 59 -16.07 21.24 17.37
C ASN A 59 -16.30 20.24 18.52
N ARG A 60 -15.27 19.51 18.96
CA ARG A 60 -15.34 18.57 20.09
C ARG A 60 -15.68 19.26 21.41
N LEU A 61 -15.12 20.45 21.63
CA LEU A 61 -15.42 21.27 22.80
C LEU A 61 -16.86 21.75 22.77
N LEU A 62 -17.32 22.29 21.65
CA LEU A 62 -18.69 22.77 21.49
C LEU A 62 -19.71 21.64 21.70
N LEU A 63 -19.44 20.44 21.19
CA LEU A 63 -20.27 19.25 21.44
C LEU A 63 -20.29 18.83 22.91
N LEU A 64 -19.13 18.90 23.59
CA LEU A 64 -19.05 18.59 25.02
C LEU A 64 -19.87 19.59 25.84
N GLU A 65 -19.77 20.87 25.54
CA GLU A 65 -20.53 21.93 26.22
C GLU A 65 -22.03 21.86 25.92
N LEU A 66 -22.42 21.49 24.70
CA LEU A 66 -23.81 21.19 24.36
C LEU A 66 -24.36 20.05 25.21
N ASN A 67 -23.62 18.94 25.27
CA ASN A 67 -24.02 17.79 26.08
C ASN A 67 -24.07 18.16 27.58
N ALA A 68 -23.11 18.94 28.08
CA ALA A 68 -23.10 19.43 29.45
C ALA A 68 -24.35 20.29 29.75
N ALA A 69 -24.69 21.24 28.87
CA ALA A 69 -25.88 22.07 29.01
C ALA A 69 -27.18 21.23 29.02
N ARG A 70 -27.26 20.19 28.18
CA ARG A 70 -28.37 19.24 28.16
C ARG A 70 -28.50 18.45 29.46
N VAL A 71 -27.44 17.79 29.92
CA VAL A 71 -27.52 16.90 31.10
C VAL A 71 -27.66 17.67 32.41
N THR A 72 -27.24 18.93 32.45
CA THR A 72 -27.41 19.82 33.62
C THR A 72 -28.75 20.56 33.63
N GLY A 73 -29.61 20.35 32.62
CA GLY A 73 -30.93 20.98 32.54
C GLY A 73 -30.91 22.48 32.23
N ARG A 74 -29.82 23.00 31.65
CA ARG A 74 -29.69 24.41 31.24
C ARG A 74 -30.46 24.73 29.95
N LEU A 75 -30.79 23.71 29.16
CA LEU A 75 -31.61 23.82 27.95
C LEU A 75 -33.05 23.41 28.29
N THR A 76 -33.99 24.33 28.09
CA THR A 76 -35.36 24.26 28.60
C THR A 76 -36.41 24.08 27.50
N ALA A 77 -36.03 24.22 26.23
CA ALA A 77 -36.95 24.02 25.12
C ALA A 77 -37.54 22.60 25.07
N ALA A 78 -38.79 22.53 24.60
CA ALA A 78 -39.61 21.32 24.66
C ALA A 78 -39.08 20.17 23.77
N ASP A 79 -38.50 20.51 22.61
CA ASP A 79 -37.95 19.54 21.66
C ASP A 79 -36.43 19.73 21.45
N SER A 80 -35.82 18.74 20.81
CA SER A 80 -34.36 18.65 20.66
C SER A 80 -33.79 19.75 19.74
N ALA A 81 -34.51 20.12 18.69
CA ALA A 81 -34.13 21.20 17.78
C ALA A 81 -34.23 22.58 18.46
N GLY A 82 -35.25 22.79 19.29
CA GLY A 82 -35.41 23.98 20.12
C GLY A 82 -34.29 24.12 21.14
N ARG A 83 -33.85 23.02 21.76
CA ARG A 83 -32.72 23.02 22.71
C ARG A 83 -31.39 23.31 22.03
N TRP A 84 -31.20 22.80 20.81
CA TRP A 84 -30.07 23.18 19.96
C TRP A 84 -30.07 24.69 19.63
N ALA A 85 -31.22 25.23 19.21
CA ALA A 85 -31.34 26.67 18.92
C ALA A 85 -31.11 27.54 20.18
N GLU A 86 -31.60 27.10 21.35
CA GLU A 86 -31.36 27.74 22.65
C GLU A 86 -29.87 27.75 23.00
N TRP A 87 -29.18 26.63 22.79
CA TRP A 87 -27.73 26.51 22.98
C TRP A 87 -26.96 27.45 22.03
N LEU A 88 -27.28 27.46 20.73
CA LEU A 88 -26.67 28.37 19.75
C LEU A 88 -26.91 29.85 20.09
N ALA A 89 -28.10 30.21 20.59
CA ALA A 89 -28.37 31.56 21.06
C ALA A 89 -27.51 31.91 22.29
N GLY A 90 -27.24 30.92 23.15
CA GLY A 90 -26.35 31.02 24.30
C GLY A 90 -24.90 31.30 23.91
N THR A 91 -24.36 30.59 22.90
CA THR A 91 -22.98 30.78 22.45
C THR A 91 -22.73 32.17 21.85
N ARG A 92 -23.77 32.83 21.35
CA ARG A 92 -23.72 34.20 20.81
C ARG A 92 -23.73 35.30 21.89
N ARG A 93 -23.96 34.96 23.16
CA ARG A 93 -24.01 35.94 24.26
C ARG A 93 -22.60 36.48 24.55
N PRO A 94 -22.46 37.78 24.89
CA PRO A 94 -21.18 38.31 25.36
C PRO A 94 -20.66 37.51 26.56
N GLY A 95 -19.39 37.12 26.50
CA GLY A 95 -18.74 36.37 27.59
C GLY A 95 -18.83 34.85 27.51
N PHE A 96 -19.50 34.26 26.51
CA PHE A 96 -19.54 32.79 26.35
C PHE A 96 -18.13 32.18 26.32
N TRP A 97 -17.27 32.61 25.41
CA TRP A 97 -15.90 32.11 25.30
C TRP A 97 -15.07 32.36 26.57
N ALA A 98 -15.25 33.52 27.23
CA ALA A 98 -14.58 33.82 28.49
C ALA A 98 -15.07 32.95 29.66
N SER A 99 -16.32 32.48 29.62
CA SER A 99 -16.85 31.58 30.65
C SER A 99 -16.18 30.20 30.63
N LEU A 100 -15.56 29.82 29.51
CA LEU A 100 -14.84 28.57 29.33
C LEU A 100 -13.40 28.62 29.90
N ASP A 101 -12.87 29.80 30.23
CA ASP A 101 -11.46 29.96 30.65
C ASP A 101 -11.14 29.21 31.95
N GLY A 102 -12.13 29.04 32.84
CA GLY A 102 -11.95 28.31 34.10
C GLY A 102 -11.74 26.81 33.87
N ASP A 103 -12.56 26.22 33.00
CA ASP A 103 -12.52 24.79 32.70
C ASP A 103 -11.48 24.46 31.60
N TYR A 104 -11.11 25.42 30.76
CA TYR A 104 -10.20 25.22 29.63
C TYR A 104 -9.16 26.35 29.54
N PRO A 105 -8.22 26.45 30.50
CA PRO A 105 -7.32 27.60 30.63
C PRO A 105 -6.40 27.84 29.42
N ALA A 106 -6.13 26.81 28.61
CA ALA A 106 -5.30 26.96 27.41
C ALA A 106 -6.07 27.49 26.18
N LEU A 107 -7.41 27.48 26.21
CA LEU A 107 -8.25 27.72 25.03
C LEU A 107 -8.09 29.13 24.46
N ALA A 108 -8.28 30.17 25.28
CA ALA A 108 -8.25 31.55 24.81
C ALA A 108 -6.91 31.92 24.17
N ARG A 109 -5.79 31.50 24.77
CA ARG A 109 -4.44 31.72 24.23
C ARG A 109 -4.26 31.06 22.86
N ARG A 110 -4.68 29.81 22.71
CA ARG A 110 -4.51 29.07 21.44
C ARG A 110 -5.44 29.59 20.34
N LEU A 111 -6.69 29.91 20.67
CA LEU A 111 -7.62 30.54 19.71
C LEU A 111 -7.09 31.88 19.22
N ARG A 112 -6.58 32.71 20.14
CA ARG A 112 -5.96 33.99 19.79
C ARG A 112 -4.80 33.80 18.82
N ALA A 113 -3.90 32.87 19.09
CA ALA A 113 -2.77 32.55 18.21
C ALA A 113 -3.25 32.18 16.80
N VAL A 114 -4.21 31.26 16.67
CA VAL A 114 -4.77 30.86 15.37
C VAL A 114 -5.39 32.05 14.63
N ILE A 115 -6.21 32.84 15.32
CA ILE A 115 -6.91 34.00 14.72
C ILE A 115 -5.92 35.05 14.23
N ASP A 116 -5.01 35.48 15.10
CA ASP A 116 -4.07 36.55 14.81
C ASP A 116 -3.13 36.14 13.67
N ASN A 117 -2.64 34.90 13.68
CA ASN A 117 -1.79 34.34 12.63
C ASN A 117 -2.49 34.34 11.25
N ARG A 118 -3.77 33.92 11.19
CA ARG A 118 -4.53 33.90 9.94
C ARG A 118 -4.82 35.29 9.40
N CYS A 119 -5.21 36.22 10.27
CA CYS A 119 -5.41 37.61 9.87
C CYS A 119 -4.11 38.24 9.37
N ALA A 120 -2.98 37.98 10.03
CA ALA A 120 -1.67 38.45 9.59
C ALA A 120 -1.27 37.84 8.23
N ALA A 121 -1.52 36.55 8.00
CA ALA A 121 -1.25 35.89 6.73
C ALA A 121 -2.12 36.46 5.59
N ALA A 122 -3.41 36.70 5.83
CA ALA A 122 -4.30 37.32 4.86
C ALA A 122 -3.86 38.74 4.50
N LEU A 123 -3.47 39.54 5.49
CA LEU A 123 -2.94 40.89 5.26
C LEU A 123 -1.61 40.87 4.48
N ALA A 124 -0.73 39.90 4.78
CA ALA A 124 0.52 39.73 4.05
C ALA A 124 0.29 39.39 2.57
N LEU A 125 -0.66 38.50 2.27
CA LEU A 125 -1.07 38.20 0.89
C LEU A 125 -1.61 39.45 0.19
N ALA A 126 -2.47 40.21 0.86
CA ALA A 126 -3.06 41.42 0.30
C ALA A 126 -1.99 42.47 -0.05
N ARG A 127 -0.99 42.64 0.83
CA ARG A 127 0.20 43.48 0.58
C ARG A 127 1.01 43.00 -0.61
N ALA A 128 1.29 41.70 -0.67
CA ALA A 128 2.02 41.09 -1.77
C ALA A 128 1.27 41.31 -3.10
N PHE A 129 -0.04 41.09 -3.14
CA PHE A 129 -0.86 41.31 -4.33
C PHE A 129 -0.82 42.78 -4.77
N ALA A 130 -0.97 43.72 -3.83
CA ALA A 130 -0.92 45.15 -4.11
C ALA A 130 0.42 45.60 -4.69
N ALA A 131 1.53 45.07 -4.16
CA ALA A 131 2.88 45.37 -4.62
C ALA A 131 3.20 44.74 -5.98
N ASP A 132 2.78 43.49 -6.19
CA ASP A 132 3.22 42.66 -7.31
C ASP A 132 2.24 42.66 -8.49
N ARG A 133 1.09 43.35 -8.39
CA ARG A 133 0.04 43.36 -9.42
C ARG A 133 0.57 43.51 -10.86
N ALA A 134 1.55 44.39 -11.07
CA ALA A 134 2.12 44.64 -12.39
C ALA A 134 2.94 43.46 -12.93
N VAL A 135 3.65 42.72 -12.06
CA VAL A 135 4.48 41.58 -12.48
C VAL A 135 3.66 40.32 -12.73
N LEU A 136 2.45 40.22 -12.17
CA LEU A 136 1.52 39.11 -12.44
C LEU A 136 1.13 38.99 -13.92
N ALA A 137 1.16 40.09 -14.68
CA ALA A 137 0.90 40.08 -16.11
C ALA A 137 1.97 39.31 -16.92
N GLY A 138 3.11 38.96 -16.30
CA GLY A 138 4.10 38.08 -16.88
C GLY A 138 3.74 36.60 -16.82
N LEU A 139 2.72 36.22 -16.04
CA LEU A 139 2.28 34.82 -15.93
C LEU A 139 1.28 34.45 -17.04
N PRO A 140 1.35 33.22 -17.58
CA PRO A 140 0.42 32.76 -18.60
C PRO A 140 -1.03 32.82 -18.13
N GLY A 141 -1.92 33.33 -19.00
CA GLY A 141 -3.35 33.38 -18.71
C GLY A 141 -3.76 34.41 -17.64
N VAL A 142 -2.85 35.31 -17.23
CA VAL A 142 -3.12 36.40 -16.29
C VAL A 142 -2.80 37.74 -16.94
N GLY A 143 -3.76 38.65 -16.95
CA GLY A 143 -3.55 40.05 -17.35
C GLY A 143 -3.57 41.00 -16.16
N PRO A 144 -3.36 42.32 -16.34
CA PRO A 144 -3.67 43.27 -15.29
C PRO A 144 -5.18 43.22 -14.98
N GLY A 145 -5.53 43.05 -13.71
CA GLY A 145 -6.92 42.94 -13.30
C GLY A 145 -7.10 43.10 -11.80
N ASP A 146 -8.29 43.51 -11.40
CA ASP A 146 -8.67 43.59 -9.99
C ASP A 146 -8.88 42.20 -9.41
N LEU A 147 -8.56 42.05 -8.13
CA LEU A 147 -8.82 40.84 -7.37
C LEU A 147 -10.32 40.66 -7.13
N VAL A 148 -10.86 39.53 -7.56
CA VAL A 148 -12.29 39.22 -7.45
C VAL A 148 -12.56 38.25 -6.32
N GLU A 149 -11.66 37.30 -6.08
CA GLU A 149 -11.84 36.24 -5.10
C GLU A 149 -10.49 35.69 -4.63
N VAL A 150 -10.44 35.29 -3.35
CA VAL A 150 -9.29 34.63 -2.73
C VAL A 150 -9.77 33.40 -2.00
N GLU A 151 -9.25 32.25 -2.38
CA GLU A 151 -9.45 30.99 -1.68
C GLU A 151 -8.17 30.65 -0.91
N PHE A 152 -8.25 30.71 0.42
CA PHE A 152 -7.16 30.29 1.30
C PHE A 152 -7.29 28.82 1.67
N GLY A 153 -6.17 28.19 2.04
CA GLY A 153 -6.20 26.85 2.63
C GLY A 153 -6.14 25.72 1.61
N ALA A 154 -5.59 25.99 0.43
CA ALA A 154 -5.29 24.98 -0.59
C ALA A 154 -4.08 24.09 -0.26
N GLY A 155 -3.76 23.97 1.03
CA GLY A 155 -2.63 23.22 1.57
C GLY A 155 -2.61 23.34 3.11
N ASP A 156 -1.69 22.60 3.71
CA ASP A 156 -1.47 22.65 5.15
C ASP A 156 -0.99 24.05 5.59
N SER A 157 -1.25 24.34 6.86
CA SER A 157 -0.86 25.61 7.45
C SER A 157 0.49 25.53 8.12
N HIS A 158 1.32 26.54 7.88
CA HIS A 158 2.68 26.61 8.39
C HIS A 158 3.07 28.05 8.77
N HIS A 159 4.13 28.20 9.56
CA HIS A 159 4.83 29.47 9.81
C HIS A 159 3.92 30.67 10.17
N GLY A 160 3.02 30.48 11.13
CA GLY A 160 2.08 31.51 11.57
C GLY A 160 0.87 31.59 10.64
N GLY A 161 0.22 30.46 10.36
CA GLY A 161 -1.07 30.46 9.67
C GLY A 161 -1.01 30.68 8.16
N ARG A 162 0.16 30.56 7.53
CA ARG A 162 0.33 30.74 6.08
C ARG A 162 -0.08 29.47 5.34
N THR A 163 -0.81 29.65 4.24
CA THR A 163 -1.25 28.57 3.35
C THR A 163 -1.09 29.02 1.90
N VAL A 164 -0.97 28.07 0.98
CA VAL A 164 -1.16 28.34 -0.45
C VAL A 164 -2.57 28.89 -0.66
N ALA A 165 -2.69 29.91 -1.51
CA ALA A 165 -3.96 30.54 -1.83
C ALA A 165 -4.17 30.63 -3.35
N LEU A 166 -5.39 30.37 -3.81
CA LEU A 166 -5.80 30.58 -5.20
C LEU A 166 -6.48 31.94 -5.31
N LEU A 167 -6.02 32.76 -6.23
CA LEU A 167 -6.60 34.07 -6.48
C LEU A 167 -7.24 34.08 -7.85
N ARG A 168 -8.47 34.61 -7.92
CA ARG A 168 -9.14 34.92 -9.18
C ARG A 168 -9.15 36.42 -9.36
N THR A 169 -8.48 36.87 -10.41
CA THR A 169 -8.51 38.25 -10.87
C THR A 169 -9.55 38.40 -11.99
N ALA A 170 -9.86 39.64 -12.37
CA ALA A 170 -10.73 39.92 -13.51
C ALA A 170 -10.17 39.38 -14.85
N SER A 171 -8.88 39.09 -14.91
CA SER A 171 -8.15 38.71 -16.12
C SER A 171 -7.69 37.24 -16.14
N GLY A 172 -7.76 36.52 -15.02
CA GLY A 172 -7.24 35.14 -14.91
C GLY A 172 -7.08 34.64 -13.48
N ARG A 173 -6.53 33.44 -13.31
CA ARG A 173 -6.24 32.82 -12.01
C ARG A 173 -4.74 32.75 -11.76
N VAL A 174 -4.33 32.96 -10.51
CA VAL A 174 -2.93 32.86 -10.07
C VAL A 174 -2.86 32.16 -8.72
N VAL A 175 -1.77 31.44 -8.47
CA VAL A 175 -1.51 30.78 -7.20
C VAL A 175 -0.48 31.58 -6.41
N PHE A 176 -0.82 31.93 -5.17
CA PHE A 176 0.11 32.55 -4.23
C PHE A 176 0.73 31.46 -3.35
N LYS A 177 2.06 31.38 -3.37
CA LYS A 177 2.84 30.48 -2.50
C LYS A 177 3.55 31.32 -1.44
N PRO A 178 3.22 31.19 -0.14
CA PRO A 178 3.83 31.97 0.94
C PRO A 178 5.24 31.45 1.33
N ARG A 179 6.00 31.00 0.34
CA ARG A 179 7.36 30.46 0.40
C ARG A 179 8.13 30.83 -0.87
N SER A 180 9.46 30.76 -0.80
CA SER A 180 10.29 30.94 -2.01
C SER A 180 9.88 29.95 -3.10
N VAL A 181 9.79 30.43 -4.34
CA VAL A 181 9.56 29.62 -5.56
C VAL A 181 10.83 29.48 -6.40
N ALA A 182 12.00 29.79 -5.83
CA ALA A 182 13.28 29.67 -6.51
C ALA A 182 13.55 28.22 -6.94
N VAL A 183 13.14 27.23 -6.14
CA VAL A 183 13.26 25.80 -6.50
C VAL A 183 12.39 25.44 -7.71
N ASP A 184 11.16 25.96 -7.79
CA ASP A 184 10.26 25.78 -8.93
C ASP A 184 10.89 26.36 -10.21
N GLN A 185 11.44 27.58 -10.13
CA GLN A 185 12.13 28.22 -11.25
C GLN A 185 13.34 27.42 -11.73
N ARG A 186 14.19 26.95 -10.81
CA ARG A 186 15.38 26.15 -11.15
C ARG A 186 15.03 24.79 -11.73
N LEU A 187 13.92 24.18 -11.32
CA LEU A 187 13.42 22.96 -11.95
C LEU A 187 12.96 23.25 -13.39
N GLY A 188 12.27 24.37 -13.63
CA GLY A 188 11.95 24.83 -14.99
C GLY A 188 13.20 25.00 -15.86
N ASP A 189 14.22 25.72 -15.36
CA ASP A 189 15.50 25.92 -16.05
C ASP A 189 16.19 24.58 -16.39
N LEU A 190 16.20 23.63 -15.44
CA LEU A 190 16.77 22.30 -15.66
C LEU A 190 16.02 21.55 -16.77
N LEU A 191 14.69 21.60 -16.80
CA LEU A 191 13.88 20.95 -17.82
C LEU A 191 14.13 21.54 -19.21
N GLU A 192 14.42 22.83 -19.33
CA GLU A 192 14.82 23.44 -20.61
C GLU A 192 16.12 22.84 -21.16
N VAL A 193 17.09 22.59 -20.28
CA VAL A 193 18.35 21.95 -20.67
C VAL A 193 18.13 20.48 -21.03
N VAL A 194 17.40 19.74 -20.19
CA VAL A 194 17.19 18.30 -20.31
C VAL A 194 16.29 17.93 -21.49
N LEU A 195 15.35 18.80 -21.86
CA LEU A 195 14.36 18.55 -22.91
C LEU A 195 14.59 19.45 -24.13
N ALA A 196 15.81 19.97 -24.30
CA ALA A 196 16.18 20.82 -25.42
C ALA A 196 15.86 20.15 -26.77
N GLY A 197 15.15 20.87 -27.63
CA GLY A 197 14.72 20.38 -28.95
C GLY A 197 13.43 19.55 -28.96
N ARG A 198 12.80 19.29 -27.80
CA ARG A 198 11.45 18.71 -27.73
C ARG A 198 10.38 19.80 -27.82
N SER A 199 9.23 19.46 -28.41
CA SER A 199 8.08 20.36 -28.47
C SER A 199 7.60 20.76 -27.07
N GLN A 200 7.36 22.06 -26.87
CA GLN A 200 6.79 22.60 -25.63
C GLN A 200 5.37 22.07 -25.36
N ALA A 201 4.64 21.67 -26.40
CA ALA A 201 3.25 21.24 -26.27
C ALA A 201 3.10 19.88 -25.55
N ASP A 202 4.10 19.00 -25.63
CA ASP A 202 3.97 17.58 -25.25
C ASP A 202 5.05 17.11 -24.26
N ARG A 203 5.81 18.03 -23.65
CA ARG A 203 6.90 17.71 -22.72
C ARG A 203 6.51 18.05 -21.28
N ILE A 204 7.09 17.34 -20.31
CA ILE A 204 6.91 17.65 -18.89
C ILE A 204 7.34 19.08 -18.57
N ARG A 205 6.64 19.73 -17.64
CA ARG A 205 6.97 21.08 -17.18
C ARG A 205 6.44 21.34 -15.77
N VAL A 206 6.97 22.37 -15.13
CA VAL A 206 6.39 23.01 -13.94
C VAL A 206 5.64 24.29 -14.34
N PRO A 207 4.75 24.81 -13.47
CA PRO A 207 4.15 26.14 -13.67
C PRO A 207 5.21 27.21 -13.84
N GLU A 208 4.94 28.22 -14.68
CA GLU A 208 5.76 29.43 -14.67
C GLU A 208 5.59 30.16 -13.34
N VAL A 209 6.69 30.71 -12.81
CA VAL A 209 6.70 31.36 -11.50
C VAL A 209 7.35 32.74 -11.54
N VAL A 210 6.88 33.62 -10.66
CA VAL A 210 7.50 34.90 -10.33
C VAL A 210 8.00 34.83 -8.90
N ALA A 211 9.33 34.84 -8.75
CA ALA A 211 9.97 34.80 -7.44
C ALA A 211 10.04 36.20 -6.82
N CYS A 212 9.54 36.32 -5.59
CA CYS A 212 9.63 37.52 -4.75
C CYS A 212 10.48 37.21 -3.50
N ASP A 213 10.69 38.21 -2.64
CA ASP A 213 11.48 38.01 -1.41
C ASP A 213 10.68 37.20 -0.37
N GLY A 214 11.05 35.94 -0.19
CA GLY A 214 10.45 35.03 0.80
C GLY A 214 9.09 34.43 0.42
N TYR A 215 8.51 34.77 -0.74
CA TYR A 215 7.27 34.22 -1.28
C TYR A 215 7.30 34.19 -2.82
N GLY A 216 6.27 33.69 -3.48
CA GLY A 216 6.16 33.80 -4.94
C GLY A 216 4.78 33.54 -5.51
N TRP A 217 4.66 33.80 -6.80
CA TRP A 217 3.45 33.59 -7.59
C TRP A 217 3.69 32.50 -8.62
N ALA A 218 2.67 31.68 -8.88
CA ALA A 218 2.72 30.63 -9.88
C ALA A 218 1.50 30.67 -10.80
N GLU A 219 1.73 30.30 -12.06
CA GLU A 219 0.68 30.03 -13.04
C GLU A 219 -0.35 29.03 -12.48
N HIS A 220 -1.64 29.34 -12.66
CA HIS A 220 -2.70 28.38 -12.37
C HIS A 220 -2.84 27.37 -13.52
N VAL A 221 -2.50 26.11 -13.27
CA VAL A 221 -2.64 25.03 -14.25
C VAL A 221 -4.05 24.44 -14.19
N GLY A 222 -4.78 24.54 -15.31
CA GLY A 222 -6.10 23.94 -15.44
C GLY A 222 -6.01 22.44 -15.76
N HIS A 223 -6.87 21.63 -15.12
CA HIS A 223 -7.04 20.23 -15.48
C HIS A 223 -7.73 20.09 -16.85
N ARG A 224 -7.24 19.14 -17.66
CA ARG A 224 -7.81 18.76 -18.95
C ARG A 224 -7.59 17.27 -19.20
N TYR A 225 -8.64 16.55 -19.56
CA TYR A 225 -8.50 15.17 -20.05
C TYR A 225 -7.84 15.10 -21.43
N CYS A 226 -7.15 13.99 -21.69
CA CYS A 226 -6.63 13.66 -23.01
C CYS A 226 -7.78 13.47 -24.02
N ALA A 227 -7.58 13.92 -25.25
CA ALA A 227 -8.58 13.85 -26.32
C ALA A 227 -8.63 12.46 -26.99
N ASP A 228 -7.49 11.76 -27.04
CA ASP A 228 -7.35 10.48 -27.73
C ASP A 228 -6.23 9.60 -27.14
N ASP A 229 -6.09 8.40 -27.70
CA ASP A 229 -5.05 7.43 -27.32
C ASP A 229 -3.62 7.94 -27.55
N ALA A 230 -3.41 8.89 -28.47
CA ALA A 230 -2.09 9.47 -28.73
C ALA A 230 -1.69 10.42 -27.60
N GLU A 231 -2.59 11.31 -27.17
CA GLU A 231 -2.38 12.15 -25.98
C GLU A 231 -2.22 11.30 -24.72
N LEU A 232 -3.02 10.25 -24.53
CA LEU A 232 -2.88 9.32 -23.41
C LEU A 232 -1.51 8.63 -23.41
N SER A 233 -1.07 8.13 -24.57
CA SER A 233 0.25 7.50 -24.70
C SER A 233 1.38 8.50 -24.41
N ALA A 234 1.23 9.78 -24.76
CA ALA A 234 2.20 10.83 -24.46
C ALA A 234 2.22 11.16 -22.96
N PHE A 235 1.05 11.24 -22.31
CA PHE A 235 0.92 11.46 -20.87
C PHE A 235 1.68 10.41 -20.06
N TYR A 236 1.43 9.13 -20.32
CA TYR A 236 2.11 8.06 -19.57
C TYR A 236 3.60 7.94 -19.89
N ARG A 237 4.04 8.28 -21.11
CA ARG A 237 5.48 8.46 -21.39
C ARG A 237 6.06 9.59 -20.53
N ASN A 238 5.33 10.69 -20.39
CA ASN A 238 5.75 11.85 -19.58
C ASN A 238 5.74 11.57 -18.07
N ILE A 239 4.90 10.66 -17.56
CA ILE A 239 5.05 10.11 -16.20
C ILE A 239 6.43 9.44 -16.07
N GLY A 240 6.85 8.64 -17.06
CA GLY A 240 8.20 8.06 -17.12
C GLY A 240 9.31 9.11 -17.10
N HIS A 241 9.15 10.21 -17.86
CA HIS A 241 10.08 11.34 -17.84
C HIS A 241 10.18 11.97 -16.44
N TRP A 242 9.06 12.18 -15.75
CA TRP A 242 9.09 12.69 -14.38
C TRP A 242 9.82 11.77 -13.42
N LEU A 243 9.63 10.46 -13.51
CA LEU A 243 10.37 9.49 -12.68
C LEU A 243 11.89 9.62 -12.88
N ALA A 244 12.35 9.82 -14.12
CA ALA A 244 13.77 9.97 -14.42
C ALA A 244 14.35 11.27 -13.83
N VAL A 245 13.64 12.40 -14.00
CA VAL A 245 14.05 13.70 -13.44
C VAL A 245 14.06 13.65 -11.91
N MET A 246 12.98 13.16 -11.29
CA MET A 246 12.86 13.10 -9.84
C MET A 246 13.84 12.12 -9.21
N ARG A 247 14.20 11.04 -9.91
CA ARG A 247 15.29 10.14 -9.48
C ARG A 247 16.64 10.85 -9.47
N LEU A 248 16.93 11.70 -10.46
CA LEU A 248 18.17 12.49 -10.52
C LEU A 248 18.27 13.53 -9.41
N VAL A 249 17.22 14.34 -9.20
CA VAL A 249 17.23 15.43 -8.22
C VAL A 249 16.84 14.97 -6.82
N GLY A 250 16.54 13.68 -6.61
CA GLY A 250 16.12 13.16 -5.31
C GLY A 250 14.79 13.73 -4.83
N GLY A 251 13.83 13.94 -5.74
CA GLY A 251 12.48 14.43 -5.42
C GLY A 251 11.65 13.40 -4.65
N SER A 252 10.72 13.89 -3.83
CA SER A 252 9.75 13.11 -3.07
C SER A 252 8.40 13.83 -3.00
N ASP A 253 7.39 13.23 -2.37
CA ASP A 253 6.12 13.91 -2.04
C ASP A 253 5.25 14.33 -3.26
N LEU A 254 5.38 13.64 -4.40
CA LEU A 254 4.53 13.86 -5.58
C LEU A 254 3.21 13.07 -5.49
N HIS A 255 2.43 13.35 -4.46
CA HIS A 255 1.08 12.82 -4.29
C HIS A 255 0.10 13.38 -5.32
N ALA A 256 -1.12 12.84 -5.33
CA ALA A 256 -2.16 13.15 -6.30
C ALA A 256 -2.50 14.65 -6.39
N GLU A 257 -2.45 15.39 -5.29
CA GLU A 257 -2.69 16.83 -5.26
C GLU A 257 -1.57 17.66 -5.92
N ASN A 258 -0.35 17.12 -6.03
CA ASN A 258 0.83 17.81 -6.52
C ASN A 258 1.07 17.64 -8.03
N VAL A 259 0.20 16.88 -8.71
CA VAL A 259 0.25 16.66 -10.16
C VAL A 259 -1.11 17.00 -10.78
N ILE A 260 -1.09 17.83 -11.82
CA ILE A 260 -2.28 18.15 -12.62
C ILE A 260 -2.11 17.60 -14.02
N ALA A 261 -3.08 16.79 -14.47
CA ALA A 261 -3.18 16.36 -15.86
C ALA A 261 -3.71 17.51 -16.72
N ALA A 262 -2.85 18.06 -17.56
CA ALA A 262 -3.17 19.11 -18.52
C ALA A 262 -3.13 18.53 -19.95
N GLY A 263 -3.99 17.56 -20.24
CA GLY A 263 -3.96 16.79 -21.48
C GLY A 263 -2.77 15.82 -21.50
N PRO A 264 -1.90 15.83 -22.54
CA PRO A 264 -0.75 14.92 -22.63
C PRO A 264 0.39 15.28 -21.67
N VAL A 265 0.25 16.36 -20.89
CA VAL A 265 1.30 16.86 -20.00
C VAL A 265 0.87 16.70 -18.53
N PRO A 266 1.51 15.78 -17.77
CA PRO A 266 1.45 15.79 -16.31
C PRO A 266 2.29 16.97 -15.79
N VAL A 267 1.66 17.96 -15.19
CA VAL A 267 2.34 19.15 -14.65
C VAL A 267 2.52 18.98 -13.15
N VAL A 268 3.78 19.02 -12.68
CA VAL A 268 4.10 19.02 -11.25
C VAL A 268 3.93 20.44 -10.73
N VAL A 269 2.89 20.67 -9.92
CA VAL A 269 2.54 22.01 -9.43
C VAL A 269 3.20 22.36 -8.10
N ASP A 270 3.69 21.36 -7.38
CA ASP A 270 4.52 21.55 -6.20
C ASP A 270 5.78 20.67 -6.25
N CYS A 271 6.93 21.29 -6.04
CA CYS A 271 8.24 20.67 -6.09
C CYS A 271 9.15 21.20 -4.98
N GLU A 272 8.59 21.58 -3.82
CA GLU A 272 9.40 22.08 -2.71
C GLU A 272 10.29 21.01 -2.05
N THR A 273 10.05 19.73 -2.33
CA THR A 273 10.69 18.54 -1.76
C THR A 273 11.76 17.93 -2.69
N LEU A 274 12.56 18.76 -3.37
CA LEU A 274 13.72 18.30 -4.14
C LEU A 274 14.94 18.09 -3.24
N PHE A 275 15.86 17.24 -3.68
CA PHE A 275 17.10 16.90 -2.97
C PHE A 275 16.87 16.36 -1.54
N THR A 276 15.73 15.72 -1.30
CA THR A 276 15.36 15.17 0.00
C THR A 276 16.48 14.25 0.53
N PRO A 277 16.97 14.48 1.76
CA PRO A 277 17.99 13.64 2.37
C PRO A 277 17.52 12.19 2.51
N HIS A 278 18.37 11.24 2.11
CA HIS A 278 18.10 9.83 2.35
C HIS A 278 18.54 9.45 3.77
N ALA A 279 17.58 9.11 4.62
CA ALA A 279 17.85 8.61 5.96
C ALA A 279 18.15 7.10 5.89
N LYS A 280 19.22 6.66 6.57
CA LYS A 280 19.54 5.23 6.67
C LYS A 280 18.48 4.54 7.53
N ALA A 281 17.93 3.42 7.05
CA ALA A 281 16.95 2.63 7.79
C ALA A 281 17.49 2.10 9.13
N VAL A 282 16.61 1.95 10.13
CA VAL A 282 16.95 1.24 11.38
C VAL A 282 17.05 -0.25 11.05
N PRO A 283 18.09 -0.95 11.51
CA PRO A 283 18.17 -2.40 11.32
C PRO A 283 16.94 -3.10 11.88
N SER A 284 16.25 -3.89 11.06
CA SER A 284 15.02 -4.59 11.49
C SER A 284 15.31 -5.75 12.44
N GLY A 285 16.55 -6.24 12.42
CA GLY A 285 16.96 -7.48 13.09
C GLY A 285 16.52 -8.75 12.36
N ARG A 286 15.88 -8.63 11.19
CA ARG A 286 15.41 -9.76 10.35
C ARG A 286 16.44 -10.21 9.29
N GLY A 287 17.67 -9.71 9.38
CA GLY A 287 18.76 -9.95 8.43
C GLY A 287 19.09 -8.70 7.61
N LEU A 288 20.39 -8.45 7.39
CA LEU A 288 20.87 -7.27 6.66
C LEU A 288 20.43 -7.25 5.19
N ALA A 289 20.19 -8.40 4.57
CA ALA A 289 19.66 -8.48 3.21
C ALA A 289 18.21 -7.99 3.14
N ASN A 290 17.39 -8.29 4.16
CA ASN A 290 16.05 -7.76 4.27
C ASN A 290 16.07 -6.23 4.40
N ASP A 291 16.96 -5.71 5.26
CA ASP A 291 17.13 -4.27 5.45
C ASP A 291 17.63 -3.59 4.17
N ARG A 292 18.59 -4.20 3.47
CA ARG A 292 19.13 -3.73 2.19
C ARG A 292 18.07 -3.75 1.10
N ALA A 293 17.23 -4.78 1.03
CA ALA A 293 16.14 -4.87 0.06
C ALA A 293 15.08 -3.78 0.33
N ALA A 294 14.69 -3.58 1.59
CA ALA A 294 13.78 -2.50 1.98
C ALA A 294 14.37 -1.12 1.65
N GLU A 295 15.66 -0.90 1.93
CA GLU A 295 16.36 0.35 1.60
C GLU A 295 16.44 0.57 0.09
N ARG A 296 16.71 -0.48 -0.70
CA ARG A 296 16.73 -0.40 -2.18
C ARG A 296 15.37 -0.01 -2.75
N VAL A 297 14.27 -0.59 -2.24
CA VAL A 297 12.91 -0.18 -2.62
C VAL A 297 12.65 1.27 -2.19
N ALA A 298 13.02 1.66 -0.97
CA ALA A 298 12.80 3.00 -0.44
C ALA A 298 13.67 4.10 -1.10
N ASP A 299 14.84 3.77 -1.65
CA ASP A 299 15.67 4.72 -2.42
C ASP A 299 15.31 4.74 -3.91
N SER A 300 14.56 3.77 -4.42
CA SER A 300 14.16 3.71 -5.83
C SER A 300 13.24 4.87 -6.25
N VAL A 301 12.83 4.87 -7.52
CA VAL A 301 11.76 5.73 -8.05
C VAL A 301 10.45 5.73 -7.25
N LEU A 302 10.19 4.72 -6.40
CA LEU A 302 9.03 4.71 -5.50
C LEU A 302 9.05 5.88 -4.50
N ARG A 303 10.25 6.36 -4.10
CA ARG A 303 10.40 7.50 -3.18
C ARG A 303 9.77 8.80 -3.69
N THR A 304 9.61 8.91 -5.01
CA THR A 304 9.08 10.13 -5.64
C THR A 304 7.66 10.45 -5.17
N GLY A 305 6.89 9.46 -4.71
CA GLY A 305 5.46 9.61 -4.41
C GLY A 305 4.56 9.52 -5.65
N LEU A 306 5.14 9.45 -6.86
CA LEU A 306 4.40 9.41 -8.12
C LEU A 306 3.80 8.03 -8.41
N LEU A 307 4.50 6.97 -8.00
CA LEU A 307 4.10 5.57 -8.26
C LEU A 307 3.16 5.03 -7.17
N PRO A 308 2.26 4.08 -7.53
CA PRO A 308 1.35 3.44 -6.59
C PRO A 308 2.02 2.90 -5.33
N GLY A 309 1.42 3.22 -4.18
CA GLY A 309 1.92 2.89 -2.85
C GLY A 309 0.82 3.02 -1.81
N ARG A 310 0.11 1.92 -1.54
CA ARG A 310 -0.99 1.93 -0.56
C ARG A 310 -0.51 2.23 0.86
N GLY A 311 -1.19 3.18 1.50
CA GLY A 311 -0.95 3.59 2.87
C GLY A 311 -1.16 2.44 3.86
N GLN A 312 -0.26 2.34 4.82
CA GLN A 312 -0.34 1.34 5.90
C GLN A 312 -0.91 1.89 7.21
N ALA A 313 -0.99 3.23 7.34
CA ALA A 313 -1.53 3.91 8.52
C ALA A 313 -3.01 3.55 8.73
N LEU A 314 -3.44 3.43 10.00
CA LEU A 314 -4.77 2.91 10.35
C LEU A 314 -5.92 3.71 9.71
N GLY A 315 -5.80 5.04 9.63
CA GLY A 315 -6.82 5.92 9.04
C GLY A 315 -6.85 5.93 7.51
N TRP A 316 -5.74 5.53 6.87
CA TRP A 316 -5.53 5.58 5.42
C TRP A 316 -5.17 4.20 4.87
N ARG A 317 -5.56 3.16 5.59
CA ARG A 317 -5.16 1.79 5.30
C ARG A 317 -5.72 1.37 3.95
N GLY A 318 -4.84 1.08 3.00
CA GLY A 318 -5.21 0.72 1.64
C GLY A 318 -5.50 1.90 0.70
N VAL A 319 -5.52 3.15 1.20
CA VAL A 319 -5.64 4.34 0.35
C VAL A 319 -4.31 4.58 -0.35
N ASP A 320 -4.33 4.78 -1.66
CA ASP A 320 -3.18 5.15 -2.45
C ASP A 320 -3.23 6.67 -2.71
N SER A 321 -2.28 7.41 -2.14
CA SER A 321 -2.16 8.87 -2.31
C SER A 321 -1.24 9.25 -3.48
N SER A 322 -0.65 8.29 -4.17
CA SER A 322 0.30 8.58 -5.25
C SER A 322 -0.38 9.20 -6.47
N ALA A 323 0.37 9.99 -7.24
CA ALA A 323 -0.19 10.64 -8.43
C ALA A 323 -0.75 9.67 -9.48
N VAL A 324 -0.17 8.47 -9.62
CA VAL A 324 -0.63 7.48 -10.61
C VAL A 324 -1.58 6.45 -9.98
N GLY A 325 -1.45 6.14 -8.69
CA GLY A 325 -2.23 5.10 -8.01
C GLY A 325 -3.51 5.59 -7.34
N ALA A 326 -3.71 6.91 -7.16
CA ALA A 326 -4.93 7.51 -6.61
C ALA A 326 -6.10 7.47 -7.63
N LEU A 327 -6.52 6.27 -8.03
CA LEU A 327 -7.47 6.04 -9.10
C LEU A 327 -8.92 6.37 -8.68
N PRO A 328 -9.69 7.13 -9.48
CA PRO A 328 -11.06 7.50 -9.17
C PRO A 328 -11.95 6.28 -8.95
N GLY A 329 -12.80 6.31 -7.93
CA GLY A 329 -13.78 5.24 -7.65
C GLY A 329 -13.20 3.94 -7.09
N GLN A 330 -11.87 3.81 -7.00
CA GLN A 330 -11.19 2.58 -6.57
C GLN A 330 -10.45 2.71 -5.23
N GLN A 331 -10.48 3.90 -4.63
CA GLN A 331 -9.92 4.12 -3.29
C GLN A 331 -10.90 3.61 -2.22
N PRO A 332 -10.41 2.94 -1.16
CA PRO A 332 -11.27 2.60 -0.04
C PRO A 332 -11.83 3.87 0.59
N ALA A 333 -13.05 3.77 1.09
CA ALA A 333 -13.63 4.86 1.86
C ALA A 333 -12.77 5.12 3.12
N ILE A 334 -12.63 6.38 3.48
CA ILE A 334 -11.83 6.84 4.62
C ILE A 334 -12.78 7.01 5.80
N SER A 335 -12.39 6.51 6.97
CA SER A 335 -13.14 6.76 8.20
C SER A 335 -12.86 8.18 8.68
N MET A 336 -13.84 9.08 8.49
CA MET A 336 -13.72 10.47 8.93
C MET A 336 -14.63 10.77 10.12
N PRO A 337 -14.16 11.58 11.09
CA PRO A 337 -15.02 12.07 12.16
C PRO A 337 -16.08 13.04 11.61
N VAL A 338 -17.35 12.78 11.90
CA VAL A 338 -18.50 13.60 11.50
C VAL A 338 -19.38 13.92 12.72
N ILE A 339 -20.20 14.97 12.63
CA ILE A 339 -21.19 15.29 13.65
C ILE A 339 -22.48 14.54 13.31
N ILE A 340 -22.88 13.60 14.16
CA ILE A 340 -24.14 12.84 14.04
C ILE A 340 -25.19 13.55 14.88
N GLY A 341 -26.40 13.71 14.32
CA GLY A 341 -27.49 14.43 15.00
C GLY A 341 -27.27 15.94 15.02
N ALA A 342 -26.59 16.50 14.02
CA ALA A 342 -26.41 17.94 13.92
C ALA A 342 -27.79 18.66 13.87
N GLY A 343 -27.89 19.83 14.50
CA GLY A 343 -29.16 20.53 14.68
C GLY A 343 -29.99 20.06 15.88
N THR A 344 -29.49 19.13 16.69
CA THR A 344 -30.18 18.57 17.85
C THR A 344 -29.31 18.62 19.11
N ASP A 345 -29.90 18.63 20.30
CA ASP A 345 -29.14 18.61 21.57
C ASP A 345 -28.45 17.26 21.87
N GLU A 346 -28.68 16.25 21.03
CA GLU A 346 -28.02 14.95 21.06
C GLU A 346 -26.84 14.86 20.08
N ALA A 347 -26.46 15.98 19.45
CA ALA A 347 -25.33 16.04 18.53
C ALA A 347 -24.06 15.49 19.19
N ARG A 348 -23.37 14.60 18.48
CA ARG A 348 -22.17 13.92 18.98
C ARG A 348 -21.18 13.65 17.86
N LEU A 349 -19.91 13.46 18.24
CA LEU A 349 -18.92 12.98 17.30
C LEU A 349 -19.19 11.50 16.99
N GLY A 350 -19.28 11.18 15.71
CA GLY A 350 -19.27 9.81 15.19
C GLY A 350 -18.24 9.67 14.08
N TYR A 351 -18.15 8.48 13.50
CA TYR A 351 -17.32 8.23 12.32
C TYR A 351 -18.20 7.75 11.18
N GLN A 352 -17.89 8.22 9.98
CA GLN A 352 -18.54 7.79 8.75
C GLN A 352 -17.48 7.48 7.71
N MET A 353 -17.74 6.42 6.94
CA MET A 353 -16.95 6.07 5.78
C MET A 353 -17.30 7.02 4.64
N VAL A 354 -16.34 7.79 4.16
CA VAL A 354 -16.52 8.75 3.06
C VAL A 354 -15.57 8.43 1.90
N PRO A 355 -15.99 8.65 0.65
CA PRO A 355 -15.09 8.49 -0.49
C PRO A 355 -13.85 9.39 -0.36
N ALA A 356 -12.69 8.89 -0.80
CA ALA A 356 -11.50 9.72 -0.89
C ALA A 356 -11.74 10.90 -1.87
N PRO A 357 -11.22 12.10 -1.58
CA PRO A 357 -11.33 13.24 -2.49
C PRO A 357 -10.69 12.95 -3.84
N ALA A 358 -11.33 13.37 -4.93
CA ALA A 358 -10.72 13.31 -6.26
C ALA A 358 -9.72 14.46 -6.45
N ALA A 359 -8.59 14.16 -7.10
CA ALA A 359 -7.60 15.16 -7.51
C ALA A 359 -7.56 15.28 -9.04
N GLY A 360 -6.93 16.35 -9.54
CA GLY A 360 -6.78 16.63 -10.97
C GLY A 360 -5.62 15.88 -11.63
N ASN A 361 -5.18 14.76 -11.09
CA ASN A 361 -3.95 14.05 -11.48
C ASN A 361 -4.10 13.10 -12.68
N HIS A 362 -5.33 12.68 -13.02
CA HIS A 362 -5.56 11.66 -14.04
C HIS A 362 -5.91 12.24 -15.42
N PRO A 363 -5.39 11.64 -16.51
CA PRO A 363 -5.60 12.11 -17.88
C PRO A 363 -6.92 11.66 -18.51
N SER A 364 -7.68 10.80 -17.80
CA SER A 364 -8.97 10.22 -18.21
C SER A 364 -9.89 10.14 -16.99
N PRO A 365 -11.22 10.22 -17.15
CA PRO A 365 -12.16 9.90 -16.07
C PRO A 365 -12.02 8.43 -15.60
N ASP A 366 -11.67 7.54 -16.52
CA ASP A 366 -11.48 6.10 -16.29
C ASP A 366 -10.04 5.73 -16.68
N PRO A 367 -9.04 6.00 -15.82
CA PRO A 367 -7.64 5.65 -16.10
C PRO A 367 -7.42 4.13 -16.08
N VAL A 368 -6.71 3.60 -17.09
CA VAL A 368 -6.42 2.16 -17.23
C VAL A 368 -4.90 1.96 -17.27
N LEU A 369 -4.27 1.86 -16.10
CA LEU A 369 -2.80 1.87 -15.96
C LEU A 369 -2.11 0.72 -16.69
N SER A 370 -2.74 -0.44 -16.66
CA SER A 370 -2.31 -1.68 -17.30
C SER A 370 -2.11 -1.58 -18.82
N ARG A 371 -2.84 -0.70 -19.51
CA ARG A 371 -2.63 -0.45 -20.96
C ARG A 371 -1.35 0.34 -21.23
N TYR A 372 -0.88 1.11 -20.25
CA TYR A 372 0.14 2.14 -20.44
C TYR A 372 1.39 1.97 -19.58
N TRP A 373 1.49 0.95 -18.70
CA TRP A 373 2.67 0.74 -17.85
C TRP A 373 3.97 0.63 -18.67
N SER A 374 3.92 -0.04 -19.83
CA SER A 374 5.07 -0.16 -20.73
C SER A 374 5.52 1.19 -21.31
N ARG A 375 4.60 2.15 -21.47
CA ARG A 375 4.91 3.53 -21.88
C ARG A 375 5.60 4.30 -20.75
N VAL A 376 5.21 4.08 -19.50
CA VAL A 376 5.90 4.66 -18.33
C VAL A 376 7.34 4.16 -18.25
N VAL A 377 7.54 2.84 -18.34
CA VAL A 377 8.88 2.23 -18.33
C VAL A 377 9.74 2.70 -19.50
N ALA A 378 9.16 2.80 -20.70
CA ALA A 378 9.85 3.31 -21.89
C ALA A 378 10.27 4.78 -21.73
N GLY A 379 9.38 5.65 -21.26
CA GLY A 379 9.69 7.06 -21.01
C GLY A 379 10.76 7.25 -19.95
N PHE A 380 10.70 6.48 -18.85
CA PHE A 380 11.76 6.48 -17.83
C PHE A 380 13.11 6.09 -18.41
N THR A 381 13.15 5.01 -19.20
CA THR A 381 14.38 4.52 -19.83
C THR A 381 14.95 5.56 -20.80
N GLU A 382 14.10 6.08 -21.70
CA GLU A 382 14.47 7.09 -22.71
C GLU A 382 15.14 8.31 -22.06
N LEU A 383 14.52 8.90 -21.05
CA LEU A 383 15.06 10.12 -20.44
C LEU A 383 16.25 9.82 -19.53
N THR A 384 16.28 8.67 -18.87
CA THR A 384 17.44 8.29 -18.04
C THR A 384 18.70 8.09 -18.87
N GLU A 385 18.60 7.46 -20.05
CA GLU A 385 19.71 7.35 -20.99
C GLU A 385 20.19 8.71 -21.49
N HIS A 386 19.25 9.62 -21.78
CA HIS A 386 19.58 10.98 -22.17
C HIS A 386 20.29 11.76 -21.04
N LEU A 387 19.79 11.68 -19.80
CA LEU A 387 20.43 12.29 -18.63
C LEU A 387 21.85 11.76 -18.42
N ARG A 388 22.09 10.46 -18.62
CA ARG A 388 23.45 9.87 -18.55
C ARG A 388 24.38 10.40 -19.63
N GLU A 389 23.87 10.71 -20.83
CA GLU A 389 24.67 11.38 -21.86
C GLU A 389 25.01 12.82 -21.46
N LEU A 390 24.06 13.58 -20.92
CA LEU A 390 24.30 14.93 -20.42
C LEU A 390 25.31 14.95 -19.26
N ASP A 391 25.22 13.99 -18.35
CA ASP A 391 26.18 13.83 -17.25
C ASP A 391 27.60 13.57 -17.76
N ARG A 392 27.75 12.65 -18.73
CA ARG A 392 29.05 12.34 -19.36
C ARG A 392 29.67 13.53 -20.08
N ARG A 393 28.85 14.45 -20.60
CA ARG A 393 29.30 15.72 -21.21
C ARG A 393 29.56 16.84 -20.19
N GLY A 394 29.24 16.61 -18.92
CA GLY A 394 29.32 17.63 -17.86
C GLY A 394 28.21 18.68 -17.92
N SER A 395 27.20 18.51 -18.78
CA SER A 395 26.13 19.49 -19.00
C SER A 395 25.12 19.59 -17.86
N LEU A 396 25.10 18.62 -16.93
CA LEU A 396 24.23 18.66 -15.76
C LEU A 396 24.82 19.43 -14.57
N ALA A 397 26.13 19.65 -14.53
CA ALA A 397 26.79 20.18 -13.34
C ALA A 397 26.33 21.60 -12.98
N GLU A 398 26.27 22.50 -13.96
CA GLU A 398 25.84 23.88 -13.76
C GLU A 398 24.34 23.97 -13.41
N PRO A 399 23.41 23.34 -14.17
CA PRO A 399 21.98 23.33 -13.81
C PRO A 399 21.71 22.77 -12.41
N LEU A 400 22.39 21.69 -12.01
CA LEU A 400 22.20 21.09 -10.68
C LEU A 400 22.80 21.97 -9.56
N ASN A 401 23.94 22.60 -9.80
CA ASN A 401 24.55 23.51 -8.82
C ASN A 401 23.73 24.80 -8.63
N ALA A 402 22.89 25.18 -9.59
CA ALA A 402 21.98 26.33 -9.47
C ALA A 402 20.94 26.17 -8.33
N PHE A 403 20.70 24.95 -7.85
CA PHE A 403 19.83 24.67 -6.71
C PHE A 403 20.51 24.85 -5.34
N ALA A 404 21.84 25.02 -5.31
CA ALA A 404 22.63 24.94 -4.07
C ALA A 404 22.09 25.83 -2.93
N ASP A 405 21.59 27.02 -3.26
CA ASP A 405 21.11 28.01 -2.29
C ASP A 405 19.58 28.18 -2.32
N CYS A 406 18.86 27.31 -3.04
CA CYS A 406 17.41 27.31 -3.06
C CYS A 406 16.86 26.71 -1.75
N PRO A 407 15.95 27.38 -1.05
CA PRO A 407 15.23 26.77 0.07
C PRO A 407 14.40 25.58 -0.42
N ILE A 408 14.55 24.44 0.25
CA ILE A 408 13.75 23.22 0.03
C ILE A 408 13.10 22.78 1.34
N ARG A 409 11.97 22.08 1.23
CA ARG A 409 11.26 21.43 2.34
C ARG A 409 11.72 19.97 2.46
N VAL A 410 11.81 19.48 3.70
CA VAL A 410 12.08 18.08 4.00
C VAL A 410 10.99 17.54 4.92
N VAL A 411 10.25 16.54 4.45
CA VAL A 411 9.19 15.89 5.24
C VAL A 411 9.83 14.86 6.16
N VAL A 412 9.99 15.22 7.44
CA VAL A 412 10.59 14.34 8.47
C VAL A 412 9.56 13.44 9.16
N ARG A 413 8.29 13.84 9.12
CA ARG A 413 7.11 13.08 9.56
C ARG A 413 5.97 13.40 8.62
N ASN A 414 5.14 12.40 8.32
CA ASN A 414 3.98 12.59 7.44
C ASN A 414 2.98 13.56 8.09
N THR A 415 2.35 14.42 7.28
CA THR A 415 1.32 15.37 7.74
C THR A 415 0.24 14.69 8.60
N GLU A 416 -0.18 13.46 8.25
CA GLU A 416 -1.19 12.73 9.01
C GLU A 416 -0.82 12.57 10.50
N THR A 417 0.45 12.28 10.79
CA THR A 417 0.93 12.14 12.18
C THR A 417 0.77 13.45 12.94
N TYR A 418 1.10 14.58 12.31
CA TYR A 418 0.88 15.90 12.91
C TYR A 418 -0.59 16.23 13.07
N MET A 419 -1.44 15.83 12.12
CA MET A 419 -2.88 16.06 12.20
C MET A 419 -3.54 15.28 13.35
N GLU A 420 -3.16 14.02 13.57
CA GLU A 420 -3.66 13.23 14.72
C GLU A 420 -3.15 13.77 16.07
N LEU A 421 -1.87 14.13 16.16
CA LEU A 421 -1.34 14.76 17.36
C LEU A 421 -1.98 16.13 17.62
N GLY A 422 -2.24 16.91 16.57
CA GLY A 422 -3.01 18.14 16.66
C GLY A 422 -4.44 17.91 17.18
N ARG A 423 -5.16 16.90 16.67
CA ARG A 423 -6.49 16.54 17.17
C ARG A 423 -6.47 16.12 18.64
N MET A 424 -5.43 15.41 19.07
CA MET A 424 -5.23 15.06 20.47
C MET A 424 -4.97 16.31 21.32
N LEU A 425 -4.04 17.18 20.92
CA LEU A 425 -3.66 18.37 21.68
C LEU A 425 -4.81 19.37 21.83
N TRP A 426 -5.74 19.43 20.86
CA TRP A 426 -6.92 20.28 20.90
C TRP A 426 -8.17 19.59 21.49
N HIS A 427 -8.04 18.38 22.03
CA HIS A 427 -9.13 17.70 22.72
C HIS A 427 -9.54 18.46 24.01
N PRO A 428 -10.83 18.47 24.42
CA PRO A 428 -11.27 19.16 25.64
C PRO A 428 -10.47 18.80 26.90
N ALA A 429 -10.14 17.51 27.07
CA ALA A 429 -9.28 17.06 28.17
C ALA A 429 -7.88 17.71 28.16
N SER A 430 -7.30 17.93 26.98
CA SER A 430 -6.00 18.58 26.80
C SER A 430 -6.07 20.10 26.94
N LEU A 431 -7.21 20.70 26.61
CA LEU A 431 -7.49 22.11 26.85
C LEU A 431 -7.69 22.40 28.34
N HIS A 432 -8.25 21.44 29.10
CA HIS A 432 -8.36 21.46 30.55
C HIS A 432 -7.00 21.25 31.23
N ALA A 433 -6.27 20.22 30.82
CA ALA A 433 -4.96 19.84 31.37
C ALA A 433 -3.90 19.72 30.27
N GLU A 434 -3.20 20.83 29.99
CA GLU A 434 -2.23 20.92 28.90
C GLU A 434 -0.96 20.09 29.15
N SER A 435 -0.38 20.14 30.36
CA SER A 435 0.93 19.52 30.63
C SER A 435 0.95 18.00 30.41
N PRO A 436 -0.04 17.20 30.88
CA PRO A 436 -0.08 15.77 30.59
C PRO A 436 -0.19 15.46 29.09
N ALA A 437 -0.99 16.24 28.35
CA ALA A 437 -1.17 16.05 26.92
C ALA A 437 0.11 16.36 26.11
N VAL A 438 0.83 17.40 26.50
CA VAL A 438 2.14 17.75 25.91
C VAL A 438 3.18 16.66 26.20
N ALA A 439 3.23 16.14 27.43
CA ALA A 439 4.14 15.04 27.79
C ALA A 439 3.82 13.77 26.99
N GLN A 440 2.53 13.45 26.82
CA GLN A 440 2.09 12.32 26.00
C GLN A 440 2.46 12.51 24.51
N ALA A 441 2.24 13.69 23.94
CA ALA A 441 2.64 13.99 22.57
C ALA A 441 4.16 13.83 22.37
N ALA A 442 4.96 14.29 23.33
CA ALA A 442 6.41 14.16 23.28
C ALA A 442 6.87 12.69 23.33
N ASP A 443 6.28 11.88 24.22
CA ASP A 443 6.55 10.44 24.29
C ASP A 443 6.18 9.72 22.99
N LEU A 444 5.02 10.04 22.39
CA LEU A 444 4.61 9.49 21.10
C LEU A 444 5.56 9.88 19.96
N MET A 445 5.97 11.16 19.89
CA MET A 445 6.92 11.63 18.88
C MET A 445 8.33 11.03 19.04
N ALA A 446 8.76 10.78 20.27
CA ALA A 446 10.03 10.11 20.57
C ALA A 446 9.99 8.62 20.18
N LYS A 447 8.91 7.91 20.50
CA LYS A 447 8.67 6.53 20.05
C LYS A 447 8.59 6.44 18.53
N HIS A 448 7.96 7.42 17.88
CA HIS A 448 7.95 7.50 16.42
C HIS A 448 9.37 7.67 15.86
N ALA A 449 10.17 8.59 16.41
CA ALA A 449 11.56 8.80 15.99
C ALA A 449 12.46 7.57 16.16
N ALA A 450 12.20 6.73 17.16
CA ALA A 450 12.91 5.46 17.33
C ALA A 450 12.63 4.45 16.21
N ASN A 451 11.51 4.59 15.49
CA ASN A 451 11.09 3.70 14.42
C ASN A 451 11.14 4.32 13.02
N ALA A 452 11.31 5.64 12.91
CA ALA A 452 11.34 6.40 11.65
C ALA A 452 12.61 7.26 11.56
N CYS A 453 13.56 6.86 10.74
CA CYS A 453 14.92 7.45 10.71
C CYS A 453 14.97 8.93 10.30
N ALA A 454 14.00 9.38 9.52
CA ALA A 454 13.91 10.78 9.12
C ALA A 454 13.39 11.68 10.25
N ALA A 455 12.68 11.12 11.24
CA ALA A 455 12.00 11.87 12.29
C ALA A 455 12.96 12.24 13.43
N PRO A 456 13.02 13.52 13.85
CA PRO A 456 13.90 13.94 14.93
C PRO A 456 13.50 13.37 16.30
N GLY A 457 14.45 12.76 16.99
CA GLY A 457 14.28 12.26 18.37
C GLY A 457 14.76 13.24 19.46
N ASP A 458 15.38 14.36 19.07
CA ASP A 458 15.86 15.37 20.01
C ASP A 458 14.69 16.05 20.73
N ALA A 459 14.76 16.09 22.06
CA ALA A 459 13.68 16.61 22.90
C ALA A 459 13.36 18.08 22.61
N ALA A 460 14.37 18.93 22.33
CA ALA A 460 14.14 20.33 22.03
C ALA A 460 13.44 20.52 20.67
N VAL A 461 13.76 19.69 19.68
CA VAL A 461 13.08 19.69 18.38
C VAL A 461 11.63 19.23 18.54
N ILE A 462 11.39 18.13 19.26
CA ILE A 462 10.04 17.62 19.54
C ILE A 462 9.19 18.68 20.27
N GLN A 463 9.75 19.38 21.26
CA GLN A 463 9.02 20.44 21.96
C GLN A 463 8.69 21.62 21.03
N ALA A 464 9.57 21.97 20.10
CA ALA A 464 9.31 23.00 19.11
C ALA A 464 8.20 22.59 18.12
N GLU A 465 8.19 21.33 17.66
CA GLU A 465 7.12 20.77 16.85
C GLU A 465 5.77 20.81 17.57
N ILE A 466 5.72 20.35 18.83
CA ILE A 466 4.49 20.40 19.64
C ILE A 466 4.01 21.83 19.79
N ALA A 467 4.92 22.77 20.01
CA ALA A 467 4.56 24.17 20.20
C ALA A 467 3.91 24.80 18.95
N GLU A 468 4.34 24.45 17.73
CA GLU A 468 3.65 24.86 16.50
C GLU A 468 2.26 24.19 16.34
N LEU A 469 2.11 22.92 16.74
CA LEU A 469 0.79 22.26 16.76
C LEU A 469 -0.19 22.93 17.73
N LEU A 470 0.30 23.43 18.87
CA LEU A 470 -0.47 24.19 19.85
C LEU A 470 -0.91 25.55 19.28
N ASP A 471 -0.09 26.16 18.43
CA ASP A 471 -0.40 27.40 17.69
C ASP A 471 -1.31 27.15 16.47
N GLY A 472 -1.58 25.87 16.16
CA GLY A 472 -2.50 25.43 15.12
C GLY A 472 -1.87 25.16 13.75
N ASP A 473 -0.54 25.17 13.67
CA ASP A 473 0.24 24.93 12.46
C ASP A 473 0.84 23.52 12.43
N VAL A 474 1.05 23.01 11.21
CA VAL A 474 1.82 21.79 10.97
C VAL A 474 3.31 22.16 10.92
N PRO A 475 4.18 21.48 11.69
CA PRO A 475 5.62 21.73 11.66
C PRO A 475 6.25 21.58 10.28
N VAL A 476 7.18 22.49 9.96
CA VAL A 476 7.96 22.46 8.70
C VAL A 476 9.45 22.37 9.00
N PHE A 477 10.13 21.54 8.21
CA PHE A 477 11.58 21.45 8.17
C PHE A 477 12.04 21.82 6.77
N GLY A 478 13.11 22.60 6.70
CA GLY A 478 13.72 23.01 5.43
C GLY A 478 15.23 23.08 5.51
N THR A 479 15.87 23.28 4.37
CA THR A 479 17.31 23.48 4.26
C THR A 479 17.65 24.12 2.92
N THR A 480 18.94 24.35 2.66
CA THR A 480 19.46 24.57 1.31
C THR A 480 20.26 23.34 0.88
N PRO A 481 20.25 22.94 -0.40
CA PRO A 481 21.04 21.80 -0.86
C PRO A 481 22.55 21.92 -0.60
N ARG A 482 23.09 23.13 -0.46
CA ARG A 482 24.50 23.36 -0.09
C ARG A 482 24.80 22.92 1.33
N GLU A 483 23.94 23.30 2.28
CA GLU A 483 24.16 23.02 3.70
C GLU A 483 23.64 21.63 4.10
N GLY A 484 22.45 21.26 3.62
CA GLY A 484 21.74 20.01 3.89
C GLY A 484 21.37 19.72 5.35
N ARG A 485 21.84 20.55 6.29
CA ARG A 485 21.42 20.52 7.69
C ARG A 485 20.02 21.12 7.79
N LEU A 486 19.11 20.41 8.44
CA LEU A 486 17.72 20.82 8.52
C LEU A 486 17.55 21.95 9.54
N THR A 487 16.89 23.02 9.13
CA THR A 487 16.28 24.00 10.03
C THR A 487 14.84 23.59 10.27
N GLY A 488 14.47 23.44 11.53
CA GLY A 488 13.15 23.01 11.96
C GLY A 488 12.35 24.11 12.65
N PRO A 489 11.22 23.73 13.25
CA PRO A 489 10.36 24.61 14.03
C PRO A 489 11.13 25.46 15.03
N ARG A 490 10.68 26.72 15.17
CA ARG A 490 11.23 27.70 16.14
C ARG A 490 12.76 27.84 16.12
N GLY A 491 13.37 27.69 14.94
CA GLY A 491 14.82 27.88 14.73
C GLY A 491 15.69 26.73 15.22
N THR A 492 15.09 25.56 15.46
CA THR A 492 15.84 24.35 15.79
C THR A 492 16.68 23.87 14.60
N ALA A 493 17.73 23.09 14.85
CA ALA A 493 18.57 22.53 13.81
C ALA A 493 18.77 21.03 14.02
N PHE A 494 18.61 20.24 12.96
CA PHE A 494 18.58 18.78 13.02
C PHE A 494 19.37 18.14 11.86
N GLY A 495 19.98 16.98 12.11
CA GLY A 495 20.74 16.24 11.11
C GLY A 495 22.15 16.78 10.81
N PRO A 496 22.92 16.05 9.99
CA PRO A 496 24.29 16.43 9.63
C PRO A 496 24.33 17.49 8.51
N VAL A 497 25.43 18.24 8.45
CA VAL A 497 25.76 19.10 7.28
C VAL A 497 26.18 18.19 6.13
N ARG A 498 25.55 18.36 4.97
CA ARG A 498 25.83 17.56 3.77
C ARG A 498 25.43 18.32 2.50
N ASN A 499 26.28 18.34 1.50
CA ASN A 499 25.88 18.81 0.16
C ASN A 499 24.91 17.81 -0.47
N LEU A 500 23.63 18.19 -0.54
CA LEU A 500 22.54 17.35 -1.04
C LEU A 500 22.53 17.25 -2.56
N VAL A 501 23.04 18.25 -3.30
CA VAL A 501 23.21 18.17 -4.76
C VAL A 501 24.18 17.05 -5.11
N GLN A 502 25.37 17.06 -4.49
CA GLN A 502 26.37 16.02 -4.71
C GLN A 502 25.85 14.65 -4.24
N ALA A 503 25.16 14.62 -3.09
CA ALA A 503 24.60 13.38 -2.57
C ALA A 503 23.53 12.77 -3.51
N ALA A 504 22.67 13.59 -4.12
CA ALA A 504 21.67 13.12 -5.08
C ALA A 504 22.34 12.59 -6.36
N LEU A 505 23.32 13.32 -6.88
CA LEU A 505 24.07 12.93 -8.07
C LEU A 505 24.86 11.63 -7.87
N ASP A 506 25.53 11.47 -6.73
CA ASP A 506 26.25 10.24 -6.38
C ASP A 506 25.30 9.05 -6.32
N ARG A 507 24.17 9.20 -5.62
CA ARG A 507 23.14 8.14 -5.54
C ARG A 507 22.63 7.75 -6.92
N TRP A 508 22.30 8.75 -7.76
CA TRP A 508 21.81 8.51 -9.12
C TRP A 508 22.85 7.82 -10.01
N ARG A 509 24.14 8.22 -9.93
CA ARG A 509 25.23 7.58 -10.69
C ARG A 509 25.47 6.13 -10.28
N THR A 510 25.29 5.81 -8.99
CA THR A 510 25.43 4.44 -8.47
C THR A 510 24.13 3.64 -8.47
N ALA A 511 23.03 4.21 -8.97
CA ALA A 511 21.72 3.58 -8.94
C ALA A 511 21.66 2.34 -9.83
N ASP A 512 20.97 1.31 -9.33
CA ASP A 512 20.57 0.15 -10.10
C ASP A 512 19.32 0.50 -10.92
N LEU A 513 19.51 0.88 -12.17
CA LEU A 513 18.40 1.26 -13.06
C LEU A 513 17.52 0.09 -13.45
N GLU A 514 18.06 -1.13 -13.43
CA GLU A 514 17.26 -2.31 -13.71
C GLU A 514 16.27 -2.54 -12.57
N LEU A 515 16.72 -2.38 -11.32
CA LEU A 515 15.83 -2.35 -10.18
C LEU A 515 14.78 -1.22 -10.31
N ASP A 516 15.18 0.00 -10.68
CA ASP A 516 14.21 1.09 -10.85
C ASP A 516 13.13 0.72 -11.90
N ARG A 517 13.50 0.11 -13.04
CA ARG A 517 12.53 -0.41 -14.03
C ARG A 517 11.60 -1.46 -13.45
N GLN A 518 12.15 -2.42 -12.70
CA GLN A 518 11.36 -3.47 -12.03
C GLN A 518 10.42 -2.89 -10.97
N VAL A 519 10.83 -1.83 -10.27
CA VAL A 519 9.97 -1.12 -9.32
C VAL A 519 8.82 -0.43 -10.03
N ILE A 520 9.07 0.31 -11.12
CA ILE A 520 8.00 0.94 -11.92
C ILE A 520 6.99 -0.11 -12.35
N GLN A 521 7.49 -1.18 -12.96
CA GLN A 521 6.64 -2.26 -13.44
C GLN A 521 5.87 -2.93 -12.30
N GLY A 522 6.56 -3.35 -11.23
CA GLY A 522 5.96 -4.06 -10.10
C GLY A 522 4.92 -3.24 -9.34
N THR A 523 5.11 -1.92 -9.21
CA THR A 523 4.15 -1.02 -8.54
C THR A 523 2.91 -0.76 -9.39
N LEU A 524 3.07 -0.49 -10.70
CA LEU A 524 1.95 -0.33 -11.63
C LEU A 524 1.15 -1.63 -11.79
N VAL A 525 1.86 -2.77 -11.80
CA VAL A 525 1.27 -4.11 -11.72
C VAL A 525 0.46 -4.27 -10.43
N SER A 526 1.05 -3.95 -9.29
CA SER A 526 0.38 -4.07 -8.00
C SER A 526 -0.89 -3.20 -7.93
N ALA A 527 -0.88 -2.01 -8.52
CA ALA A 527 -2.03 -1.12 -8.57
C ALA A 527 -3.24 -1.77 -9.24
N TYR A 528 -3.12 -2.25 -10.48
CA TYR A 528 -4.27 -2.84 -11.16
C TYR A 528 -4.70 -4.19 -10.58
N LEU A 529 -3.77 -4.98 -10.01
CA LEU A 529 -4.14 -6.18 -9.26
C LEU A 529 -5.06 -5.84 -8.08
N ASN A 530 -4.88 -4.66 -7.48
CA ASN A 530 -5.73 -4.19 -6.42
C ASN A 530 -7.06 -3.60 -6.91
N GLU A 531 -7.19 -3.28 -8.21
CA GLU A 531 -8.44 -2.85 -8.85
C GLU A 531 -9.35 -4.03 -9.20
N GLY A 532 -8.84 -5.26 -9.12
CA GLY A 532 -9.53 -6.45 -9.63
C GLY A 532 -9.60 -6.48 -11.17
N TRP A 533 -8.87 -5.58 -11.84
CA TRP A 533 -8.77 -5.54 -13.30
C TRP A 533 -7.66 -6.47 -13.76
N LEU A 534 -7.96 -7.32 -14.75
CA LEU A 534 -6.98 -8.18 -15.43
C LEU A 534 -6.93 -7.75 -16.91
N PRO A 535 -5.75 -7.73 -17.54
CA PRO A 535 -5.66 -7.42 -18.96
C PRO A 535 -6.47 -8.40 -19.79
N ASP A 536 -7.04 -7.91 -20.90
CA ASP A 536 -7.70 -8.74 -21.91
C ASP A 536 -6.79 -9.91 -22.24
N ALA A 537 -7.13 -11.05 -21.66
CA ALA A 537 -6.22 -12.14 -21.58
C ALA A 537 -6.20 -12.81 -22.97
N LYS A 538 -5.06 -12.72 -23.65
CA LYS A 538 -4.82 -13.55 -24.83
C LYS A 538 -4.32 -14.91 -24.36
N PRO A 539 -4.93 -16.02 -24.83
CA PRO A 539 -4.39 -17.34 -24.60
C PRO A 539 -2.96 -17.44 -25.14
N MET A 540 -2.06 -17.91 -24.30
CA MET A 540 -0.64 -18.15 -24.52
C MET A 540 -0.44 -19.60 -24.94
N ILE A 541 -1.09 -19.97 -26.04
CA ILE A 541 -0.97 -21.31 -26.60
C ILE A 541 0.20 -21.30 -27.57
N ALA A 542 1.14 -22.22 -27.39
CA ALA A 542 2.30 -22.34 -28.25
C ALA A 542 1.87 -22.51 -29.72
N SER A 543 2.49 -21.72 -30.59
CA SER A 543 2.28 -21.79 -32.04
C SER A 543 2.67 -23.15 -32.62
N ARG A 544 3.63 -23.83 -31.98
CA ARG A 544 4.07 -25.18 -32.33
C ARG A 544 4.34 -26.00 -31.07
N VAL A 545 3.62 -27.10 -30.94
CA VAL A 545 3.85 -28.10 -29.88
C VAL A 545 4.83 -29.15 -30.39
N THR A 546 5.86 -29.44 -29.60
CA THR A 546 6.87 -30.45 -29.93
C THR A 546 6.92 -31.52 -28.84
N VAL A 547 6.99 -32.80 -29.22
CA VAL A 547 6.95 -33.95 -28.29
C VAL A 547 8.32 -34.61 -28.10
N ASP A 548 9.37 -34.12 -28.76
CA ASP A 548 10.70 -34.69 -28.65
C ASP A 548 11.43 -34.20 -27.40
N ARG A 549 12.26 -35.09 -26.84
CA ARG A 549 13.21 -34.79 -25.75
C ARG A 549 12.58 -34.05 -24.56
N LEU A 550 11.35 -34.42 -24.19
CA LEU A 550 10.58 -33.77 -23.12
C LEU A 550 11.38 -33.64 -21.82
N ASP A 551 12.07 -34.71 -21.39
CA ASP A 551 12.87 -34.66 -20.16
C ASP A 551 14.02 -33.66 -20.24
N GLN A 552 14.76 -33.63 -21.36
CA GLN A 552 15.84 -32.67 -21.56
C GLN A 552 15.32 -31.22 -21.52
N ARG A 553 14.20 -30.96 -22.20
CA ARG A 553 13.57 -29.63 -22.24
C ARG A 553 13.09 -29.19 -20.86
N ARG A 554 12.46 -30.11 -20.13
CA ARG A 554 12.04 -29.92 -18.73
C ARG A 554 13.21 -29.54 -17.83
N ARG A 555 14.33 -30.29 -17.88
CA ARG A 555 15.53 -29.99 -17.07
C ARG A 555 16.14 -28.64 -17.41
N GLN A 556 16.27 -28.32 -18.71
CA GLN A 556 16.80 -27.04 -19.17
C GLN A 556 15.93 -25.86 -18.73
N ALA A 557 14.60 -26.00 -18.81
CA ALA A 557 13.67 -24.99 -18.33
C ALA A 557 13.79 -24.79 -16.82
N ALA A 558 13.85 -25.88 -16.04
CA ALA A 558 14.00 -25.81 -14.59
C ALA A 558 15.33 -25.14 -14.18
N ALA A 559 16.44 -25.52 -14.83
CA ALA A 559 17.75 -24.91 -14.58
C ALA A 559 17.78 -23.41 -14.91
N LYS A 560 17.18 -23.00 -16.03
CA LYS A 560 17.07 -21.59 -16.42
C LYS A 560 16.33 -20.77 -15.36
N LEU A 561 15.25 -21.31 -14.79
CA LEU A 561 14.50 -20.64 -13.72
C LEU A 561 15.31 -20.54 -12.42
N MET A 562 16.02 -21.60 -12.06
CA MET A 562 16.87 -21.58 -10.86
C MET A 562 18.07 -20.65 -10.99
N HIS A 563 18.63 -20.48 -12.19
CA HIS A 563 19.58 -19.40 -12.47
C HIS A 563 18.96 -18.03 -12.19
N GLY A 564 17.75 -17.78 -12.67
CA GLY A 564 17.02 -16.54 -12.39
C GLY A 564 16.83 -16.28 -10.90
N VAL A 565 16.34 -17.28 -10.14
CA VAL A 565 16.18 -17.19 -8.68
C VAL A 565 17.51 -16.87 -7.98
N ARG A 566 18.60 -17.55 -8.37
CA ARG A 566 19.92 -17.33 -7.78
C ARG A 566 20.48 -15.94 -8.09
N ASP A 567 20.36 -15.51 -9.34
CA ASP A 567 21.00 -14.29 -9.84
C ASP A 567 20.27 -13.01 -9.40
N SER A 568 18.96 -13.11 -9.12
CA SER A 568 18.17 -12.00 -8.57
C SER A 568 18.27 -11.86 -7.04
N ALA A 569 19.00 -12.76 -6.35
CA ALA A 569 19.07 -12.79 -4.90
C ALA A 569 19.85 -11.59 -4.33
N ILE A 570 19.26 -10.88 -3.38
CA ILE A 570 19.90 -9.77 -2.66
C ILE A 570 20.62 -10.36 -1.45
N ARG A 571 21.95 -10.34 -1.48
CA ARG A 571 22.80 -10.89 -0.40
C ARG A 571 23.39 -9.79 0.48
N ALA A 572 23.67 -10.14 1.73
CA ALA A 572 24.38 -9.29 2.67
C ALA A 572 25.51 -10.02 3.40
N GLU A 573 26.38 -9.23 4.03
CA GLU A 573 27.60 -9.67 4.69
C GLU A 573 27.39 -10.52 5.96
N ASP A 574 26.19 -10.49 6.55
CA ASP A 574 25.76 -11.39 7.63
C ASP A 574 25.31 -12.77 7.11
N GLY A 575 25.43 -13.01 5.80
CA GLY A 575 24.98 -14.22 5.14
C GLY A 575 23.45 -14.32 5.01
N SER A 576 22.71 -13.24 5.27
CA SER A 576 21.29 -13.22 4.95
C SER A 576 21.06 -12.97 3.44
N VAL A 577 19.89 -13.39 2.95
CA VAL A 577 19.48 -13.27 1.56
C VAL A 577 17.97 -13.04 1.45
N THR A 578 17.54 -12.24 0.49
CA THR A 578 16.11 -12.08 0.16
C THR A 578 15.92 -11.66 -1.30
N TRP A 579 14.68 -11.43 -1.70
CA TRP A 579 14.29 -10.88 -3.00
C TRP A 579 13.28 -9.74 -2.83
N ILE A 580 13.16 -8.90 -3.85
CA ILE A 580 12.11 -7.90 -3.97
C ILE A 580 11.07 -8.43 -4.96
N ALA A 581 9.80 -8.48 -4.55
CA ALA A 581 8.70 -8.90 -5.42
C ALA A 581 7.38 -8.23 -5.00
N PRO A 582 6.34 -8.24 -5.87
CA PRO A 582 4.99 -7.91 -5.45
C PRO A 582 4.50 -8.94 -4.42
N VAL A 583 4.13 -8.47 -3.22
CA VAL A 583 3.65 -9.31 -2.13
C VAL A 583 2.28 -8.81 -1.67
N LEU A 584 1.35 -9.74 -1.48
CA LEU A 584 0.01 -9.47 -0.95
C LEU A 584 0.06 -9.28 0.57
N ASN A 585 -0.25 -8.10 1.06
CA ASN A 585 -0.34 -7.79 2.50
C ASN A 585 -1.79 -7.49 2.93
N GLN A 586 -1.99 -6.79 4.06
CA GLN A 586 -3.34 -6.44 4.57
C GLN A 586 -3.99 -5.27 3.81
N THR A 587 -3.21 -4.51 3.05
CA THR A 587 -3.63 -3.34 2.28
C THR A 587 -3.77 -3.63 0.78
N GLY A 588 -3.30 -4.79 0.33
CA GLY A 588 -3.29 -5.20 -1.08
C GLY A 588 -1.88 -5.65 -1.51
N TRP A 589 -1.68 -5.75 -2.81
CA TRP A 589 -0.38 -5.98 -3.43
C TRP A 589 0.50 -4.74 -3.31
N SER A 590 1.75 -4.94 -2.92
CA SER A 590 2.78 -3.90 -2.86
C SER A 590 4.16 -4.51 -3.08
N LEU A 591 5.11 -3.71 -3.58
CA LEU A 591 6.48 -4.16 -3.78
C LEU A 591 7.27 -4.06 -2.47
N GLN A 592 7.78 -5.19 -1.99
CA GLN A 592 8.53 -5.27 -0.73
C GLN A 592 9.48 -6.47 -0.71
N PRO A 593 10.40 -6.57 0.27
CA PRO A 593 11.11 -7.82 0.54
C PRO A 593 10.12 -8.98 0.74
N LEU A 594 10.51 -10.20 0.37
CA LEU A 594 9.64 -11.38 0.53
C LEU A 594 9.17 -11.56 1.98
N SER A 595 7.90 -11.91 2.13
CA SER A 595 7.32 -12.33 3.41
C SER A 595 7.79 -13.71 3.84
N ASN A 596 7.54 -14.09 5.10
CA ASN A 596 7.85 -15.42 5.63
C ASN A 596 6.62 -16.34 5.52
N ASP A 597 6.40 -16.86 4.31
CA ASP A 597 5.37 -17.84 3.98
C ASP A 597 5.79 -18.72 2.79
N ILE A 598 5.02 -19.78 2.54
CA ILE A 598 5.26 -20.73 1.44
C ILE A 598 4.66 -20.27 0.11
N TYR A 599 3.63 -19.40 0.15
CA TYR A 599 2.86 -19.03 -1.04
C TYR A 599 3.65 -18.15 -2.01
N ALA A 600 4.13 -17.02 -1.51
CA ALA A 600 4.93 -16.07 -2.26
C ALA A 600 6.24 -15.71 -1.54
N GLY A 601 6.42 -16.19 -0.30
CA GLY A 601 7.50 -15.82 0.59
C GLY A 601 8.77 -16.65 0.48
N ILE A 602 9.73 -16.29 1.35
CA ILE A 602 11.07 -16.89 1.41
C ILE A 602 11.04 -18.36 1.85
N SER A 603 10.03 -18.80 2.63
CA SER A 603 9.89 -20.21 3.01
C SER A 603 9.60 -21.10 1.79
N GLY A 604 8.78 -20.59 0.86
CA GLY A 604 8.50 -21.27 -0.42
C GLY A 604 9.74 -21.37 -1.30
N VAL A 605 10.58 -20.33 -1.32
CA VAL A 605 11.86 -20.34 -2.03
C VAL A 605 12.84 -21.35 -1.40
N ALA A 606 12.87 -21.45 -0.07
CA ALA A 606 13.68 -22.46 0.62
C ALA A 606 13.29 -23.88 0.21
N VAL A 607 11.99 -24.18 0.22
CA VAL A 607 11.43 -25.47 -0.21
C VAL A 607 11.79 -25.76 -1.67
N LEU A 608 11.68 -24.77 -2.56
CA LEU A 608 12.04 -24.91 -3.96
C LEU A 608 13.51 -25.29 -4.14
N ILE A 609 14.42 -24.55 -3.49
CA ILE A 609 15.86 -24.80 -3.66
C ILE A 609 16.22 -26.18 -3.10
N ALA A 610 15.69 -26.54 -1.93
CA ALA A 610 15.90 -27.87 -1.34
C ALA A 610 15.38 -28.99 -2.27
N ALA A 611 14.17 -28.82 -2.84
CA ALA A 611 13.60 -29.79 -3.78
C ALA A 611 14.44 -29.91 -5.05
N TYR A 612 14.95 -28.79 -5.59
CA TYR A 612 15.80 -28.80 -6.77
C TYR A 612 17.12 -29.53 -6.53
N LEU A 613 17.75 -29.28 -5.38
CA LEU A 613 18.99 -29.96 -4.98
C LEU A 613 18.75 -31.47 -4.83
N PHE A 614 17.68 -31.86 -4.13
CA PHE A 614 17.28 -33.27 -3.99
C PHE A 614 17.11 -33.96 -5.35
N GLU A 615 16.40 -33.34 -6.30
CA GLU A 615 16.20 -33.90 -7.64
C GLU A 615 17.49 -33.91 -8.47
N THR A 616 18.40 -32.97 -8.24
CA THR A 616 19.72 -32.94 -8.87
C THR A 616 20.59 -34.11 -8.39
N GLU A 617 20.58 -34.42 -7.08
CA GLU A 617 21.32 -35.55 -6.50
C GLU A 617 20.86 -36.91 -7.04
N HIS A 618 19.59 -36.98 -7.47
CA HIS A 618 19.00 -38.17 -8.06
C HIS A 618 19.05 -38.20 -9.59
N ASP A 619 19.83 -37.32 -10.22
CA ASP A 619 19.95 -37.20 -11.68
C ASP A 619 18.57 -37.01 -12.36
N ARG A 620 17.69 -36.21 -11.76
CA ARG A 620 16.38 -35.80 -12.31
C ARG A 620 16.30 -34.30 -12.61
N ALA A 621 17.34 -33.53 -12.32
CA ALA A 621 17.47 -32.12 -12.69
C ALA A 621 18.93 -31.79 -13.07
N ASP A 622 19.12 -30.75 -13.88
CA ASP A 622 20.47 -30.31 -14.27
C ASP A 622 21.11 -29.52 -13.11
N ALA A 623 22.39 -29.75 -12.83
CA ALA A 623 23.07 -29.04 -11.74
C ALA A 623 23.20 -27.54 -11.99
N VAL A 624 22.83 -26.73 -10.99
CA VAL A 624 23.00 -25.27 -10.99
C VAL A 624 23.95 -24.88 -9.87
N SER A 625 25.12 -24.34 -10.23
CA SER A 625 26.17 -24.01 -9.27
C SER A 625 25.74 -22.94 -8.26
N GLY A 626 26.03 -23.17 -6.98
CA GLY A 626 25.84 -22.21 -5.88
C GLY A 626 24.45 -22.24 -5.22
N LEU A 627 23.56 -23.16 -5.62
CA LEU A 627 22.25 -23.32 -4.98
C LEU A 627 22.34 -23.86 -3.55
N ASP A 628 23.33 -24.71 -3.28
CA ASP A 628 23.70 -25.21 -1.95
C ASP A 628 23.99 -24.04 -0.99
N SER A 629 24.93 -23.16 -1.36
CA SER A 629 25.26 -21.98 -0.57
C SER A 629 24.09 -20.99 -0.44
N LEU A 630 23.25 -20.88 -1.48
CA LEU A 630 22.07 -20.04 -1.44
C LEU A 630 21.03 -20.59 -0.46
N LEU A 631 20.84 -21.91 -0.41
CA LEU A 631 19.92 -22.54 0.55
C LEU A 631 20.37 -22.27 1.99
N ASP A 632 21.66 -22.40 2.28
CA ASP A 632 22.20 -22.08 3.61
C ASP A 632 21.93 -20.63 4.02
N ASP A 633 22.10 -19.68 3.10
CA ASP A 633 21.81 -18.26 3.31
C ASP A 633 20.30 -18.01 3.52
N VAL A 634 19.45 -18.70 2.76
CA VAL A 634 17.98 -18.63 2.90
C VAL A 634 17.55 -19.16 4.27
N LEU A 635 18.06 -20.32 4.69
CA LEU A 635 17.77 -20.91 5.99
C LEU A 635 18.26 -20.03 7.14
N ARG A 636 19.44 -19.40 7.00
CA ARG A 636 19.94 -18.40 7.96
C ARG A 636 19.00 -17.21 8.10
N THR A 637 18.44 -16.74 6.98
CA THR A 637 17.49 -15.63 6.97
C THR A 637 16.16 -16.02 7.65
N LEU A 638 15.62 -17.20 7.36
CA LEU A 638 14.42 -17.72 8.01
C LEU A 638 14.58 -17.77 9.53
N ARG A 639 15.72 -18.30 10.00
CA ARG A 639 16.07 -18.33 11.42
C ARG A 639 16.11 -16.94 12.04
N ALA A 640 16.78 -15.99 11.37
CA ALA A 640 16.91 -14.61 11.86
C ALA A 640 15.54 -13.89 11.96
N ILE A 641 14.65 -14.07 10.98
CA ILE A 641 13.29 -13.51 11.02
C ILE A 641 12.53 -14.04 12.23
N GLU A 642 12.47 -15.36 12.40
CA GLU A 642 11.73 -15.98 13.50
C GLU A 642 12.28 -15.62 14.89
N ASP A 643 13.61 -15.62 15.04
CA ASP A 643 14.27 -15.29 16.30
C ASP A 643 14.06 -13.80 16.66
N GLN A 644 13.98 -12.92 15.66
CA GLN A 644 13.62 -11.52 15.87
C GLN A 644 12.14 -11.34 16.23
N ASP A 645 11.23 -12.01 15.52
CA ASP A 645 9.79 -11.94 15.83
C ASP A 645 9.49 -12.46 17.24
N HIS A 646 10.18 -13.53 17.66
CA HIS A 646 10.07 -14.05 19.03
C HIS A 646 10.57 -13.04 20.07
N ARG A 647 11.74 -12.41 19.85
CA ARG A 647 12.28 -11.37 20.73
C ARG A 647 11.36 -10.17 20.84
N GLN A 648 10.82 -9.69 19.72
CA GLN A 648 9.89 -8.56 19.69
C GLN A 648 8.63 -8.85 20.51
N ARG A 649 8.03 -10.05 20.34
CA ARG A 649 6.87 -10.46 21.14
C ARG A 649 7.19 -10.56 22.64
N ALA A 650 8.36 -11.08 23.00
CA ALA A 650 8.79 -11.20 24.39
C ALA A 650 9.06 -9.83 25.08
N GLN A 651 9.47 -8.83 24.30
CA GLN A 651 9.82 -7.49 24.79
C GLN A 651 8.68 -6.47 24.65
N ALA A 652 7.57 -6.84 24.00
CA ALA A 652 6.48 -5.92 23.72
C ALA A 652 5.77 -5.49 25.01
N SER A 653 5.71 -4.18 25.26
CA SER A 653 4.95 -3.60 26.38
C SER A 653 3.43 -3.64 26.18
N MET A 654 2.98 -3.94 24.96
CA MET A 654 1.57 -4.08 24.57
C MET A 654 1.39 -5.36 23.76
N ALA A 655 0.21 -5.98 23.83
CA ALA A 655 -0.10 -7.17 23.06
C ALA A 655 0.03 -6.87 21.55
N LEU A 656 0.98 -7.53 20.89
CA LEU A 656 1.10 -7.50 19.44
C LEU A 656 -0.02 -8.33 18.82
N ARG A 657 -0.55 -7.88 17.69
CA ARG A 657 -1.52 -8.67 16.94
C ARG A 657 -0.89 -10.02 16.55
N PRO A 658 -1.59 -11.15 16.73
CA PRO A 658 -1.08 -12.45 16.30
C PRO A 658 -1.01 -12.51 14.77
N ASP A 659 -0.12 -13.37 14.26
CA ASP A 659 -0.07 -13.68 12.84
C ASP A 659 -1.27 -14.58 12.48
N ALA A 660 -1.70 -14.55 11.22
CA ALA A 660 -2.78 -15.41 10.76
C ALA A 660 -2.41 -16.90 10.89
N PRO A 661 -3.38 -17.80 11.16
CA PRO A 661 -3.11 -19.23 11.31
C PRO A 661 -2.87 -19.96 9.97
N GLY A 662 -3.21 -19.36 8.83
CA GLY A 662 -3.24 -19.93 7.47
C GLY A 662 -2.13 -20.88 7.05
N GLY A 663 -2.51 -21.83 6.18
CA GLY A 663 -1.65 -22.88 5.62
C GLY A 663 -0.78 -22.41 4.46
N TYR A 664 -1.20 -21.39 3.71
CA TYR A 664 -0.40 -20.80 2.63
C TYR A 664 0.25 -19.48 3.03
N VAL A 665 -0.43 -18.71 3.89
CA VAL A 665 0.08 -17.47 4.49
C VAL A 665 -0.28 -17.47 5.97
N GLY A 666 0.70 -17.59 6.84
CA GLY A 666 0.47 -17.64 8.28
C GLY A 666 1.40 -18.58 9.03
N LEU A 667 1.03 -18.88 10.27
CA LEU A 667 1.77 -19.78 11.15
C LEU A 667 1.75 -21.23 10.64
N GLY A 668 0.61 -21.71 10.14
CA GLY A 668 0.48 -23.03 9.52
C GLY A 668 1.41 -23.19 8.32
N SER A 669 1.55 -22.15 7.49
CA SER A 669 2.47 -22.12 6.35
C SER A 669 3.94 -22.29 6.73
N ARG A 670 4.38 -21.66 7.82
CA ARG A 670 5.77 -21.78 8.30
C ARG A 670 6.04 -23.13 8.93
N ILE A 671 5.07 -23.68 9.67
CA ILE A 671 5.12 -25.06 10.19
C ILE A 671 5.27 -26.03 9.03
N TRP A 672 4.42 -25.88 8.00
CA TRP A 672 4.47 -26.70 6.80
C TRP A 672 5.83 -26.63 6.10
N ALA A 673 6.36 -25.43 5.87
CA ALA A 673 7.66 -25.25 5.22
C ALA A 673 8.79 -25.96 5.97
N TRP A 674 8.84 -25.84 7.30
CA TRP A 674 9.84 -26.53 8.13
C TRP A 674 9.73 -28.06 8.02
N LEU A 675 8.53 -28.61 8.10
CA LEU A 675 8.31 -30.06 7.98
C LEU A 675 8.70 -30.58 6.58
N LEU A 676 8.38 -29.82 5.52
CA LEU A 676 8.76 -30.19 4.16
C LEU A 676 10.27 -30.10 3.93
N LEU A 677 10.95 -29.09 4.47
CA LEU A 677 12.41 -28.99 4.44
C LEU A 677 13.06 -30.21 5.13
N ARG A 678 12.55 -30.63 6.30
CA ARG A 678 13.02 -31.85 6.98
C ARG A 678 12.85 -33.09 6.11
N ARG A 679 11.71 -33.23 5.43
CA ARG A 679 11.44 -34.34 4.51
C ARG A 679 12.41 -34.36 3.33
N LEU A 680 12.83 -33.19 2.85
CA LEU A 680 13.82 -33.02 1.77
C LEU A 680 15.27 -33.20 2.22
N GLY A 681 15.51 -33.75 3.42
CA GLY A 681 16.86 -34.03 3.91
C GLY A 681 17.58 -32.81 4.50
N ILE A 682 16.89 -31.67 4.67
CA ILE A 682 17.42 -30.55 5.47
C ILE A 682 17.37 -30.99 6.93
N THR A 683 18.47 -31.58 7.34
CA THR A 683 18.64 -32.24 8.62
C THR A 683 19.23 -31.31 9.66
N GLU A 684 19.07 -31.77 10.89
CA GLU A 684 19.38 -31.09 12.13
C GLU A 684 20.89 -30.76 12.20
N SER A 685 21.25 -29.49 12.39
CA SER A 685 22.38 -29.23 13.29
C SER A 685 21.94 -29.73 14.68
N GLU A 686 22.84 -30.33 15.47
CA GLU A 686 22.59 -30.85 16.83
C GLU A 686 21.39 -30.16 17.53
N ASP A 687 20.42 -30.96 18.05
CA ASP A 687 19.23 -30.55 18.86
C ASP A 687 17.85 -30.36 18.18
N GLY A 688 17.52 -31.04 17.06
CA GLY A 688 16.11 -31.11 16.60
C GLY A 688 15.49 -29.76 16.20
N GLU A 689 16.30 -28.85 15.65
CA GLU A 689 15.95 -27.44 15.39
C GLU A 689 14.61 -27.28 14.65
N VAL A 690 14.40 -28.05 13.58
CA VAL A 690 13.22 -27.93 12.72
C VAL A 690 11.93 -28.14 13.52
N LEU A 691 11.86 -29.21 14.32
CA LEU A 691 10.68 -29.52 15.14
C LEU A 691 10.52 -28.51 16.27
N ARG A 692 11.61 -28.04 16.87
CA ARG A 692 11.58 -26.99 17.89
C ARG A 692 11.02 -25.68 17.34
N ARG A 693 11.41 -25.27 16.13
CA ARG A 693 10.89 -24.06 15.46
C ARG A 693 9.42 -24.23 15.09
N ALA A 694 9.04 -25.36 14.50
CA ALA A 694 7.64 -25.68 14.21
C ALA A 694 6.77 -25.68 15.48
N ALA A 695 7.24 -26.24 16.59
CA ALA A 695 6.55 -26.20 17.88
C ALA A 695 6.43 -24.78 18.47
N ALA A 696 7.48 -23.95 18.33
CA ALA A 696 7.44 -22.55 18.75
C ALA A 696 6.45 -21.69 17.94
N LEU A 697 6.25 -22.03 16.66
CA LEU A 697 5.19 -21.45 15.83
C LEU A 697 3.81 -21.97 16.26
N ALA A 698 3.68 -23.27 16.52
CA ALA A 698 2.46 -23.90 17.01
C ALA A 698 1.97 -23.24 18.32
N ALA A 699 2.89 -22.90 19.22
CA ALA A 699 2.58 -22.22 20.49
C ALA A 699 1.94 -20.83 20.33
N GLN A 700 2.02 -20.22 19.15
CA GLN A 700 1.43 -18.91 18.86
C GLN A 700 -0.02 -19.00 18.33
N LEU A 701 -0.46 -20.18 17.87
CA LEU A 701 -1.78 -20.36 17.28
C LEU A 701 -2.96 -20.06 18.20
N PRO A 702 -2.95 -20.33 19.52
CA PRO A 702 -4.10 -20.03 20.37
C PRO A 702 -4.56 -18.57 20.29
N ALA A 703 -3.61 -17.62 20.27
CA ALA A 703 -3.91 -16.21 20.11
C ALA A 703 -4.43 -15.90 18.69
N ALA A 704 -3.84 -16.52 17.66
CA ALA A 704 -4.26 -16.36 16.28
C ALA A 704 -5.70 -16.84 16.04
N ILE A 705 -6.05 -18.03 16.54
CA ILE A 705 -7.39 -18.63 16.41
C ILE A 705 -8.45 -17.77 17.12
N ALA A 706 -8.08 -17.10 18.22
CA ALA A 706 -8.99 -16.23 18.96
C ALA A 706 -9.27 -14.89 18.26
N ASP A 707 -8.29 -14.32 17.54
CA ASP A 707 -8.41 -13.04 16.81
C ASP A 707 -8.97 -13.21 15.38
N ASP A 708 -8.78 -14.37 14.75
CA ASP A 708 -9.04 -14.54 13.32
C ASP A 708 -10.53 -14.63 12.99
N GLY A 709 -10.90 -13.90 11.93
CA GLY A 709 -12.22 -13.92 11.30
C GLY A 709 -12.25 -14.69 9.97
N ASN A 710 -11.13 -15.30 9.56
CA ASN A 710 -11.03 -16.09 8.34
C ASN A 710 -10.99 -17.59 8.65
N PHE A 711 -11.76 -18.37 7.89
CA PHE A 711 -11.90 -19.81 8.11
C PHE A 711 -11.23 -20.66 7.03
N ASP A 712 -10.76 -20.04 5.95
CA ASP A 712 -10.29 -20.71 4.74
C ASP A 712 -8.93 -21.43 4.86
N LEU A 713 -8.52 -22.09 3.78
CA LEU A 713 -7.25 -22.83 3.70
C LEU A 713 -6.05 -21.88 3.52
N PHE A 714 -6.27 -20.75 2.87
CA PHE A 714 -5.22 -19.84 2.44
C PHE A 714 -4.62 -19.03 3.60
N ARG A 715 -5.44 -18.19 4.24
CA ARG A 715 -5.06 -17.33 5.38
C ARG A 715 -5.77 -17.75 6.68
N GLY A 716 -6.87 -18.47 6.58
CA GLY A 716 -7.70 -18.86 7.70
C GLY A 716 -7.24 -20.13 8.43
N MET A 717 -7.96 -20.44 9.52
CA MET A 717 -7.57 -21.51 10.43
C MET A 717 -7.62 -22.92 9.84
N ALA A 718 -8.46 -23.19 8.83
CA ALA A 718 -8.50 -24.52 8.20
C ALA A 718 -7.15 -24.91 7.59
N GLY A 719 -6.38 -23.93 7.09
CA GLY A 719 -5.03 -24.14 6.58
C GLY A 719 -4.01 -24.63 7.60
N ALA A 720 -4.27 -24.44 8.90
CA ALA A 720 -3.36 -24.88 9.96
C ALA A 720 -3.54 -26.37 10.32
N VAL A 721 -4.69 -26.97 9.99
CA VAL A 721 -5.09 -28.30 10.50
C VAL A 721 -4.07 -29.37 10.12
N VAL A 722 -3.78 -29.55 8.84
CA VAL A 722 -2.87 -30.63 8.39
C VAL A 722 -1.43 -30.41 8.82
N PRO A 723 -0.84 -29.19 8.70
CA PRO A 723 0.49 -28.93 9.24
C PRO A 723 0.62 -29.26 10.74
N LEU A 724 -0.43 -29.01 11.54
CA LEU A 724 -0.45 -29.35 12.96
C LEU A 724 -0.54 -30.86 13.23
N LEU A 725 -1.39 -31.57 12.48
CA LEU A 725 -1.48 -33.03 12.56
C LEU A 725 -0.12 -33.67 12.22
N ARG A 726 0.53 -33.21 11.14
CA ARG A 726 1.86 -33.68 10.76
C ARG A 726 2.92 -33.32 11.80
N LEU A 727 2.87 -32.14 12.40
CA LEU A 727 3.77 -31.79 13.50
C LEU A 727 3.63 -32.76 14.69
N ALA A 728 2.41 -33.16 15.04
CA ALA A 728 2.18 -34.14 16.10
C ALA A 728 2.78 -35.51 15.75
N GLU A 729 2.59 -35.98 14.50
CA GLU A 729 3.18 -37.23 14.01
C GLU A 729 4.71 -37.22 14.07
N HIS A 730 5.36 -36.11 13.67
CA HIS A 730 6.82 -36.01 13.63
C HIS A 730 7.46 -35.80 15.01
N SER A 731 6.78 -35.09 15.91
CA SER A 731 7.31 -34.74 17.23
C SER A 731 6.99 -35.78 18.30
N GLY A 732 5.98 -36.64 18.07
CA GLY A 732 5.44 -37.55 19.09
C GLY A 732 4.68 -36.85 20.23
N HIS A 733 4.50 -35.54 20.18
CA HIS A 733 3.78 -34.74 21.19
C HIS A 733 2.35 -34.43 20.72
N THR A 734 1.38 -34.41 21.64
CA THR A 734 -0.04 -34.20 21.31
C THR A 734 -0.40 -32.75 20.98
N GLN A 735 0.48 -31.79 21.28
CA GLN A 735 0.20 -30.35 21.13
C GLN A 735 -0.36 -29.99 19.75
N GLY A 736 0.21 -30.55 18.67
CA GLY A 736 -0.27 -30.32 17.30
C GLY A 736 -1.70 -30.81 17.12
N SER A 737 -1.98 -32.05 17.53
CA SER A 737 -3.33 -32.64 17.45
C SER A 737 -4.35 -31.88 18.31
N ASP A 738 -3.97 -31.46 19.52
CA ASP A 738 -4.85 -30.70 20.43
C ASP A 738 -5.24 -29.35 19.80
N LEU A 739 -4.28 -28.66 19.17
CA LEU A 739 -4.55 -27.41 18.45
C LEU A 739 -5.39 -27.64 17.19
N ALA A 740 -5.15 -28.73 16.45
CA ALA A 740 -5.95 -29.07 15.27
C ALA A 740 -7.42 -29.36 15.64
N LEU A 741 -7.66 -30.02 16.78
CA LEU A 741 -9.00 -30.22 17.33
C LEU A 741 -9.66 -28.89 17.71
N ALA A 742 -8.94 -27.98 18.38
CA ALA A 742 -9.46 -26.65 18.73
C ALA A 742 -9.84 -25.83 17.48
N VAL A 743 -9.09 -25.96 16.39
CA VAL A 743 -9.46 -25.38 15.08
C VAL A 743 -10.75 -26.03 14.55
N GLY A 744 -10.86 -27.36 14.61
CA GLY A 744 -12.07 -28.09 14.21
C GLY A 744 -13.32 -27.63 14.97
N ASP A 745 -13.22 -27.44 16.28
CA ASP A 745 -14.31 -26.91 17.13
C ASP A 745 -14.71 -25.51 16.69
N ARG A 746 -13.74 -24.64 16.39
CA ARG A 746 -13.99 -23.27 15.94
C ARG A 746 -14.67 -23.24 14.56
N LEU A 747 -14.20 -24.06 13.62
CA LEU A 747 -14.81 -24.22 12.30
C LEU A 747 -16.25 -24.74 12.42
N THR A 748 -16.49 -25.72 13.30
CA THR A 748 -17.82 -26.26 13.56
C THR A 748 -18.76 -25.19 14.12
N ALA A 749 -18.30 -24.39 15.08
CA ALA A 749 -19.09 -23.32 15.67
C ALA A 749 -19.40 -22.17 14.70
N ALA A 750 -18.56 -21.96 13.69
CA ALA A 750 -18.71 -20.88 12.70
C ALA A 750 -19.47 -21.30 11.43
N ALA A 751 -19.76 -22.59 11.26
CA ALA A 751 -20.37 -23.10 10.05
C ALA A 751 -21.82 -22.58 9.87
N ILE A 752 -22.12 -22.10 8.67
CA ILE A 752 -23.48 -21.83 8.22
C ILE A 752 -23.97 -23.10 7.53
N VAL A 753 -24.92 -23.79 8.17
CA VAL A 753 -25.46 -25.08 7.69
C VAL A 753 -26.92 -24.92 7.32
N ASP A 754 -27.27 -25.24 6.07
CA ASP A 754 -28.63 -25.28 5.55
C ASP A 754 -28.83 -26.47 4.57
N ASP A 755 -29.93 -26.45 3.82
CA ASP A 755 -30.29 -27.49 2.85
C ASP A 755 -29.29 -27.61 1.68
N ARG A 756 -28.46 -26.59 1.47
CA ARG A 756 -27.40 -26.61 0.47
C ARG A 756 -26.13 -27.26 1.00
N GLY A 757 -25.95 -27.39 2.32
CA GLY A 757 -24.74 -27.92 2.95
C GLY A 757 -24.10 -26.93 3.92
N ALA A 758 -22.79 -27.05 4.13
CA ALA A 758 -22.02 -26.21 5.06
C ALA A 758 -21.10 -25.23 4.34
N ARG A 759 -21.03 -24.00 4.84
CA ARG A 759 -20.13 -22.95 4.33
C ARG A 759 -19.70 -22.00 5.44
N TRP A 760 -18.69 -21.19 5.16
CA TRP A 760 -18.11 -20.23 6.10
C TRP A 760 -18.09 -18.84 5.49
N GLY A 761 -18.74 -17.89 6.17
CA GLY A 761 -18.74 -16.49 5.78
C GLY A 761 -17.46 -15.77 6.20
N ASN A 762 -17.10 -14.72 5.46
CA ASN A 762 -16.06 -13.76 5.85
C ASN A 762 -16.51 -12.32 5.53
N GLN A 763 -15.65 -11.33 5.78
CA GLN A 763 -16.01 -9.92 5.56
C GLN A 763 -16.35 -9.59 4.10
N GLN A 764 -15.71 -10.26 3.13
CA GLN A 764 -15.93 -10.02 1.71
C GLN A 764 -17.12 -10.82 1.17
N PHE A 765 -17.33 -12.03 1.69
CA PHE A 765 -18.42 -12.93 1.32
C PHE A 765 -19.13 -13.42 2.60
N PRO A 766 -20.06 -12.61 3.16
CA PRO A 766 -20.74 -12.95 4.42
C PRO A 766 -21.54 -14.25 4.34
N ASP A 767 -22.07 -14.56 3.16
CA ASP A 767 -22.82 -15.80 2.92
C ASP A 767 -21.91 -17.00 2.64
N GLY A 768 -20.59 -16.81 2.56
CA GLY A 768 -19.63 -17.86 2.20
C GLY A 768 -19.61 -18.20 0.71
N ILE A 769 -18.51 -18.83 0.28
CA ILE A 769 -18.27 -19.22 -1.12
C ILE A 769 -17.78 -20.67 -1.24
N GLY A 770 -17.89 -21.23 -2.45
CA GLY A 770 -17.22 -22.47 -2.83
C GLY A 770 -15.73 -22.28 -3.15
N GLY A 771 -15.06 -23.37 -3.50
CA GLY A 771 -13.65 -23.42 -3.89
C GLY A 771 -12.67 -23.83 -2.77
N THR A 772 -11.43 -24.09 -3.16
CA THR A 772 -10.40 -24.68 -2.29
C THR A 772 -9.61 -23.66 -1.48
N ALA A 773 -9.16 -22.54 -2.07
CA ALA A 773 -8.31 -21.61 -1.33
C ALA A 773 -9.09 -20.80 -0.29
N HIS A 774 -10.29 -20.33 -0.66
CA HIS A 774 -11.09 -19.37 0.11
C HIS A 774 -12.47 -19.88 0.53
N GLY A 775 -12.85 -21.09 0.15
CA GLY A 775 -14.23 -21.56 0.24
C GLY A 775 -14.44 -22.90 0.93
N ALA A 776 -15.67 -23.39 0.82
CA ALA A 776 -16.15 -24.58 1.52
C ALA A 776 -15.33 -25.85 1.22
N THR A 777 -14.85 -26.05 -0.01
CA THR A 777 -14.07 -27.25 -0.36
C THR A 777 -12.77 -27.35 0.43
N GLY A 778 -12.05 -26.23 0.61
CA GLY A 778 -10.81 -26.22 1.38
C GLY A 778 -11.02 -26.49 2.86
N VAL A 779 -12.10 -25.93 3.44
CA VAL A 779 -12.47 -26.19 4.83
C VAL A 779 -12.93 -27.63 5.00
N GLY A 780 -13.74 -28.15 4.07
CA GLY A 780 -14.16 -29.54 4.04
C GLY A 780 -12.99 -30.51 3.98
N TRP A 781 -11.96 -30.21 3.16
CA TRP A 781 -10.73 -30.99 3.12
C TRP A 781 -10.02 -31.06 4.48
N ALA A 782 -9.85 -29.91 5.14
CA ALA A 782 -9.21 -29.86 6.46
C ALA A 782 -10.02 -30.67 7.50
N LEU A 783 -11.35 -30.54 7.49
CA LEU A 783 -12.24 -31.29 8.38
C LEU A 783 -12.24 -32.80 8.09
N ALA A 784 -12.12 -33.21 6.83
CA ALA A 784 -11.99 -34.62 6.43
C ALA A 784 -10.66 -35.22 6.92
N ARG A 785 -9.56 -34.46 6.79
CA ARG A 785 -8.24 -34.87 7.32
C ARG A 785 -8.26 -34.97 8.85
N LEU A 786 -8.93 -34.04 9.53
CA LEU A 786 -9.13 -34.10 10.97
C LEU A 786 -10.01 -35.28 11.39
N ALA A 787 -11.02 -35.63 10.59
CA ALA A 787 -11.86 -36.81 10.81
C ALA A 787 -11.08 -38.12 10.65
N ALA A 788 -10.18 -38.19 9.66
CA ALA A 788 -9.26 -39.33 9.49
C ALA A 788 -8.31 -39.48 10.69
N ALA A 789 -7.99 -38.39 11.39
CA ALA A 789 -7.23 -38.39 12.64
C ALA A 789 -8.08 -38.72 13.89
N GLY A 790 -9.37 -39.01 13.74
CA GLY A 790 -10.27 -39.47 14.82
C GLY A 790 -11.24 -38.42 15.37
N ALA A 791 -11.30 -37.22 14.80
CA ALA A 791 -12.25 -36.19 15.22
C ALA A 791 -13.67 -36.42 14.64
N PRO A 792 -14.74 -36.00 15.33
CA PRO A 792 -16.11 -36.15 14.85
C PRO A 792 -16.51 -35.06 13.84
N THR A 793 -15.66 -34.77 12.86
CA THR A 793 -15.86 -33.69 11.87
C THR A 793 -16.29 -34.19 10.47
N GLY A 794 -16.44 -35.51 10.30
CA GLY A 794 -16.75 -36.14 9.02
C GLY A 794 -18.05 -35.64 8.39
N ASP A 795 -19.15 -35.61 9.14
CA ASP A 795 -20.46 -35.16 8.64
C ASP A 795 -20.42 -33.69 8.17
N LEU A 796 -19.66 -32.84 8.86
CA LEU A 796 -19.51 -31.45 8.48
C LEU A 796 -18.63 -31.28 7.24
N ALA A 797 -17.58 -32.10 7.08
CA ALA A 797 -16.79 -32.16 5.85
C ALA A 797 -17.67 -32.55 4.66
N GLU A 798 -18.51 -33.57 4.84
CA GLU A 798 -19.47 -34.02 3.83
C GLU A 798 -20.48 -32.93 3.45
N ALA A 799 -21.00 -32.20 4.44
CA ALA A 799 -21.87 -31.06 4.21
C ALA A 799 -21.17 -29.93 3.43
N ALA A 800 -19.87 -29.70 3.67
CA ALA A 800 -19.10 -28.70 2.92
C ALA A 800 -18.96 -29.09 1.43
N PHE A 801 -18.66 -30.37 1.16
CA PHE A 801 -18.62 -30.87 -0.21
C PHE A 801 -20.00 -30.91 -0.88
N ALA A 802 -21.07 -31.11 -0.11
CA ALA A 802 -22.44 -31.01 -0.63
C ALA A 802 -22.76 -29.57 -1.10
N PHE A 803 -22.32 -28.56 -0.34
CA PHE A 803 -22.45 -27.16 -0.73
C PHE A 803 -21.72 -26.86 -2.05
N GLU A 804 -20.48 -27.34 -2.19
CA GLU A 804 -19.73 -27.19 -3.44
C GLU A 804 -20.48 -27.79 -4.63
N GLU A 805 -21.05 -28.99 -4.47
CA GLU A 805 -21.79 -29.67 -5.53
C GLU A 805 -23.06 -28.90 -5.95
N THR A 806 -23.66 -28.09 -5.08
CA THR A 806 -24.76 -27.19 -5.47
C THR A 806 -24.35 -26.11 -6.47
N LEU A 807 -23.05 -25.82 -6.57
CA LEU A 807 -22.49 -24.83 -7.48
C LEU A 807 -22.11 -25.44 -8.84
N TYR A 808 -22.16 -26.75 -9.00
CA TYR A 808 -21.84 -27.37 -10.28
C TYR A 808 -22.95 -27.09 -11.32
N SER A 809 -22.57 -26.42 -12.41
CA SER A 809 -23.44 -26.15 -13.55
C SER A 809 -23.14 -27.14 -14.67
N ALA A 810 -24.07 -28.06 -14.91
CA ALA A 810 -23.99 -28.97 -16.06
C ALA A 810 -24.01 -28.21 -17.41
N LYS A 811 -24.62 -27.02 -17.45
CA LYS A 811 -24.67 -26.15 -18.65
C LYS A 811 -23.30 -25.57 -18.98
N LEU A 812 -22.55 -25.14 -17.97
CA LEU A 812 -21.22 -24.53 -18.13
C LEU A 812 -20.10 -25.56 -18.01
N ALA A 813 -20.42 -26.80 -17.63
CA ALA A 813 -19.47 -27.88 -17.36
C ALA A 813 -18.39 -27.50 -16.33
N GLY A 814 -18.79 -26.79 -15.27
CA GLY A 814 -17.90 -26.34 -14.19
C GLY A 814 -18.67 -25.80 -12.99
N TRP A 815 -17.94 -25.40 -11.94
CA TRP A 815 -18.50 -24.83 -10.71
C TRP A 815 -18.64 -23.32 -10.82
N ILE A 816 -19.83 -22.81 -10.50
CA ILE A 816 -20.17 -21.39 -10.55
C ILE A 816 -19.33 -20.63 -9.53
N ASP A 817 -18.67 -19.57 -10.00
CA ASP A 817 -17.91 -18.66 -9.16
C ASP A 817 -18.86 -17.61 -8.55
N LEU A 818 -19.10 -17.71 -7.24
CA LEU A 818 -20.01 -16.81 -6.54
C LEU A 818 -19.50 -15.37 -6.41
N ARG A 819 -18.29 -15.06 -6.90
CA ARG A 819 -17.78 -13.69 -6.95
C ARG A 819 -18.47 -12.84 -8.01
N ASP A 820 -18.89 -13.47 -9.12
CA ASP A 820 -19.66 -12.81 -10.19
C ASP A 820 -21.03 -13.47 -10.46
N GLY A 821 -21.21 -14.75 -10.07
CA GLY A 821 -22.45 -15.50 -10.17
C GLY A 821 -22.83 -15.96 -11.57
N GLU A 822 -22.02 -15.67 -12.59
CA GLU A 822 -22.35 -15.90 -14.00
C GLU A 822 -21.38 -16.85 -14.71
N HIS A 823 -20.15 -16.96 -14.20
CA HIS A 823 -19.08 -17.74 -14.84
C HIS A 823 -18.60 -18.90 -13.97
N THR A 824 -17.81 -19.77 -14.60
CA THR A 824 -17.07 -20.84 -13.91
C THR A 824 -15.59 -20.51 -13.92
N ALA A 825 -14.86 -20.96 -12.90
CA ALA A 825 -13.41 -20.82 -12.84
C ALA A 825 -12.71 -22.19 -12.96
N ALA A 826 -11.54 -22.19 -13.60
CA ALA A 826 -10.74 -23.39 -13.87
C ALA A 826 -9.36 -23.38 -13.15
N ALA A 827 -9.23 -22.61 -12.07
CA ALA A 827 -7.98 -22.42 -11.34
C ALA A 827 -7.91 -23.25 -10.05
N TRP A 828 -6.73 -23.33 -9.42
CA TRP A 828 -6.59 -23.92 -8.09
C TRP A 828 -7.22 -23.04 -7.00
N CYS A 829 -6.96 -21.73 -7.04
CA CYS A 829 -7.51 -20.81 -6.04
C CYS A 829 -9.05 -20.72 -6.08
N HIS A 830 -9.62 -20.75 -7.29
CA HIS A 830 -11.06 -20.67 -7.53
C HIS A 830 -11.48 -21.66 -8.61
N GLY A 831 -12.38 -22.58 -8.24
CA GLY A 831 -13.07 -23.49 -9.16
C GLY A 831 -12.40 -24.84 -9.38
N ALA A 832 -12.53 -25.36 -10.60
CA ALA A 832 -12.36 -26.77 -10.91
C ALA A 832 -10.96 -27.32 -10.57
N GLY A 833 -9.91 -26.50 -10.69
CA GLY A 833 -8.54 -26.96 -10.42
C GLY A 833 -8.34 -27.38 -8.97
N GLY A 834 -8.77 -26.53 -8.03
CA GLY A 834 -8.62 -26.80 -6.61
C GLY A 834 -9.52 -27.94 -6.17
N ILE A 835 -10.75 -27.95 -6.66
CA ILE A 835 -11.75 -29.00 -6.38
C ILE A 835 -11.22 -30.37 -6.84
N GLY A 836 -10.62 -30.44 -8.04
CA GLY A 836 -10.03 -31.65 -8.57
C GLY A 836 -8.85 -32.16 -7.75
N VAL A 837 -7.92 -31.28 -7.36
CA VAL A 837 -6.76 -31.65 -6.52
C VAL A 837 -7.23 -32.18 -5.16
N THR A 838 -8.16 -31.49 -4.51
CA THR A 838 -8.73 -31.90 -3.22
C THR A 838 -9.44 -33.25 -3.32
N ALA A 839 -10.24 -33.46 -4.36
CA ALA A 839 -10.91 -34.75 -4.59
C ALA A 839 -9.89 -35.87 -4.82
N ALA A 840 -8.85 -35.64 -5.62
CA ALA A 840 -7.80 -36.63 -5.87
C ALA A 840 -7.02 -36.99 -4.59
N ASP A 841 -6.79 -36.02 -3.70
CA ASP A 841 -6.07 -36.23 -2.44
C ASP A 841 -6.86 -37.06 -1.41
N LEU A 842 -8.19 -36.90 -1.37
CA LEU A 842 -9.08 -37.65 -0.47
C LEU A 842 -9.54 -39.01 -1.05
N MET A 843 -9.32 -39.24 -2.34
CA MET A 843 -9.83 -40.40 -3.06
C MET A 843 -9.21 -41.70 -2.57
N THR A 844 -10.07 -42.63 -2.17
CA THR A 844 -9.70 -44.05 -1.96
C THR A 844 -9.98 -44.87 -3.23
N PRO A 845 -9.41 -46.08 -3.40
CA PRO A 845 -9.59 -46.87 -4.61
C PRO A 845 -11.04 -47.10 -5.03
N ASP A 846 -11.97 -47.21 -4.07
CA ASP A 846 -13.40 -47.49 -4.29
C ASP A 846 -14.29 -46.22 -4.21
N ASP A 847 -13.73 -45.03 -4.02
CA ASP A 847 -14.48 -43.78 -3.91
C ASP A 847 -14.95 -43.27 -5.28
N LEU A 848 -16.16 -43.68 -5.66
CA LEU A 848 -16.80 -43.26 -6.92
C LEU A 848 -17.11 -41.76 -6.98
N ARG A 849 -17.34 -41.10 -5.84
CA ARG A 849 -17.71 -39.68 -5.82
C ARG A 849 -16.49 -38.82 -6.13
N SER A 850 -15.39 -39.01 -5.42
CA SER A 850 -14.17 -38.25 -5.67
C SER A 850 -13.61 -38.50 -7.07
N ARG A 851 -13.75 -39.74 -7.58
CA ARG A 851 -13.43 -40.07 -8.98
C ARG A 851 -14.27 -39.27 -9.98
N ASP A 852 -15.58 -39.13 -9.77
CA ASP A 852 -16.43 -38.34 -10.66
C ASP A 852 -16.15 -36.83 -10.57
N ILE A 853 -15.91 -36.30 -9.36
CA ILE A 853 -15.51 -34.90 -9.17
C ILE A 853 -14.19 -34.62 -9.91
N LEU A 854 -13.19 -35.48 -9.75
CA LEU A 854 -11.91 -35.37 -10.47
C LEU A 854 -12.10 -35.42 -11.99
N ARG A 855 -12.95 -36.32 -12.50
CA ARG A 855 -13.30 -36.40 -13.93
C ARG A 855 -13.89 -35.08 -14.44
N ARG A 856 -14.86 -34.51 -13.73
CA ARG A 856 -15.49 -33.22 -14.08
C ARG A 856 -14.50 -32.07 -14.00
N ALA A 857 -13.67 -32.03 -12.96
CA ALA A 857 -12.62 -31.04 -12.80
C ALA A 857 -11.58 -31.09 -13.93
N ALA A 858 -11.13 -32.29 -14.31
CA ALA A 858 -10.20 -32.48 -15.43
C ALA A 858 -10.81 -32.03 -16.77
N ALA A 859 -12.09 -32.31 -17.00
CA ALA A 859 -12.78 -31.83 -18.20
C ALA A 859 -12.89 -30.30 -18.25
N ALA A 860 -13.25 -29.65 -17.13
CA ALA A 860 -13.36 -28.19 -17.04
C ALA A 860 -11.99 -27.50 -17.23
N THR A 861 -10.95 -28.00 -16.54
CA THR A 861 -9.60 -27.44 -16.61
C THR A 861 -8.93 -27.66 -17.97
N TRP A 862 -9.21 -28.78 -18.64
CA TRP A 862 -8.73 -28.99 -20.01
C TRP A 862 -9.38 -28.03 -21.02
N ALA A 863 -10.66 -27.71 -20.83
CA ALA A 863 -11.40 -26.86 -21.75
C ALA A 863 -10.99 -25.39 -21.65
N ASP A 864 -10.70 -24.89 -20.44
CA ASP A 864 -10.56 -23.45 -20.18
C ASP A 864 -9.44 -23.08 -19.20
N GLY A 865 -8.63 -24.02 -18.72
CA GLY A 865 -7.58 -23.76 -17.73
C GLY A 865 -6.19 -23.45 -18.29
N LEU A 866 -5.90 -23.85 -19.55
CA LEU A 866 -4.57 -23.73 -20.15
C LEU A 866 -4.40 -22.46 -21.00
N GLY A 867 -3.17 -21.95 -21.05
CA GLY A 867 -2.77 -20.80 -21.86
C GLY A 867 -2.96 -19.45 -21.15
N TRP A 868 -3.24 -19.40 -19.85
CA TRP A 868 -3.45 -18.12 -19.16
C TRP A 868 -2.17 -17.57 -18.51
N ASN A 869 -1.36 -18.43 -17.92
CA ASN A 869 -0.04 -18.16 -17.34
C ASN A 869 0.55 -19.52 -16.91
N HIS A 870 1.78 -19.56 -16.41
CA HIS A 870 2.45 -20.82 -16.06
C HIS A 870 2.42 -21.13 -14.54
N THR A 871 1.69 -20.38 -13.72
CA THR A 871 1.73 -20.58 -12.27
C THR A 871 1.01 -21.84 -11.80
N LEU A 872 1.29 -22.25 -10.57
CA LEU A 872 0.56 -23.33 -9.89
C LEU A 872 -0.83 -22.89 -9.43
N CYS A 873 -0.97 -21.66 -8.94
CA CYS A 873 -2.19 -21.17 -8.31
C CYS A 873 -3.37 -21.01 -9.30
N HIS A 874 -3.10 -20.57 -10.52
CA HIS A 874 -4.14 -20.27 -11.53
C HIS A 874 -3.58 -20.30 -12.95
N GLY A 875 -2.70 -21.26 -13.24
CA GLY A 875 -2.06 -21.40 -14.53
C GLY A 875 -1.85 -22.85 -14.96
N ASP A 876 -1.07 -22.99 -16.04
CA ASP A 876 -0.92 -24.23 -16.79
C ASP A 876 -0.38 -25.37 -15.93
N PHE A 877 0.51 -25.07 -14.99
CA PHE A 877 1.08 -26.07 -14.09
C PHE A 877 0.12 -26.49 -12.97
N GLY A 878 -0.85 -25.63 -12.60
CA GLY A 878 -1.97 -26.03 -11.74
C GLY A 878 -2.93 -26.99 -12.46
N VAL A 879 -3.23 -26.72 -13.73
CA VAL A 879 -4.03 -27.62 -14.58
C VAL A 879 -3.31 -28.93 -14.83
N TRP A 880 -2.01 -28.87 -15.09
CA TRP A 880 -1.16 -30.04 -15.26
C TRP A 880 -1.31 -31.01 -14.07
N GLU A 881 -1.34 -30.50 -12.83
CA GLU A 881 -1.51 -31.33 -11.64
C GLU A 881 -2.84 -32.08 -11.64
N VAL A 882 -3.94 -31.41 -11.97
CA VAL A 882 -5.27 -32.03 -12.05
C VAL A 882 -5.29 -33.11 -13.12
N MET A 883 -4.70 -32.81 -14.29
CA MET A 883 -4.66 -33.73 -15.42
C MET A 883 -3.79 -34.95 -15.14
N ASP A 884 -2.65 -34.79 -14.47
CA ASP A 884 -1.80 -35.90 -14.01
C ASP A 884 -2.57 -36.85 -13.07
N ARG A 885 -3.27 -36.28 -12.08
CA ARG A 885 -4.10 -37.07 -11.15
C ARG A 885 -5.24 -37.78 -11.89
N ALA A 886 -5.88 -37.11 -12.85
CA ALA A 886 -6.96 -37.70 -13.65
C ALA A 886 -6.45 -38.83 -14.57
N LEU A 887 -5.26 -38.67 -15.17
CA LEU A 887 -4.60 -39.71 -15.98
C LEU A 887 -4.30 -40.94 -15.12
N THR A 888 -3.72 -40.72 -13.93
CA THR A 888 -3.40 -41.80 -12.97
C THR A 888 -4.66 -42.54 -12.51
N ALA A 889 -5.77 -41.81 -12.30
CA ALA A 889 -7.05 -42.38 -11.89
C ALA A 889 -7.86 -42.99 -13.05
N GLY A 890 -7.42 -42.84 -14.31
CA GLY A 890 -8.12 -43.34 -15.49
C GLY A 890 -9.39 -42.56 -15.85
N VAL A 891 -9.48 -41.29 -15.46
CA VAL A 891 -10.66 -40.42 -15.66
C VAL A 891 -10.36 -39.14 -16.45
N ALA A 892 -9.16 -39.03 -17.03
CA ALA A 892 -8.79 -37.91 -17.90
C ALA A 892 -9.68 -37.83 -19.16
N PRO A 893 -9.83 -36.64 -19.76
CA PRO A 893 -10.52 -36.47 -21.04
C PRO A 893 -9.97 -37.38 -22.15
N GLN A 894 -10.85 -37.86 -23.03
CA GLN A 894 -10.48 -38.79 -24.09
C GLN A 894 -9.45 -38.18 -25.05
N GLY A 895 -8.38 -38.93 -25.34
CA GLY A 895 -7.33 -38.50 -26.28
C GLY A 895 -6.24 -37.63 -25.65
N VAL A 896 -6.34 -37.30 -24.36
CA VAL A 896 -5.24 -36.70 -23.61
C VAL A 896 -4.32 -37.81 -23.10
N ASP A 897 -3.04 -37.72 -23.45
CA ASP A 897 -1.99 -38.52 -22.83
C ASP A 897 -0.95 -37.61 -22.16
N ARG A 898 -0.09 -38.23 -21.34
CA ARG A 898 0.93 -37.51 -20.57
C ARG A 898 1.95 -36.79 -21.45
N ALA A 899 2.37 -37.40 -22.55
CA ALA A 899 3.39 -36.82 -23.42
C ALA A 899 2.87 -35.56 -24.14
N ALA A 900 1.60 -35.57 -24.57
CA ALA A 900 0.94 -34.42 -25.18
C ALA A 900 0.76 -33.26 -24.18
N LEU A 901 0.34 -33.57 -22.94
CA LEU A 901 0.21 -32.59 -21.87
C LEU A 901 1.56 -31.93 -21.55
N ASP A 902 2.61 -32.73 -21.35
CA ASP A 902 3.96 -32.25 -21.07
C ASP A 902 4.49 -31.38 -22.23
N ALA A 903 4.29 -31.83 -23.48
CA ALA A 903 4.68 -31.10 -24.67
C ALA A 903 4.00 -29.74 -24.78
N GLN A 904 2.71 -29.65 -24.45
CA GLN A 904 1.95 -28.39 -24.53
C GLN A 904 2.50 -27.35 -23.54
N VAL A 905 2.68 -27.73 -22.28
CA VAL A 905 3.17 -26.82 -21.24
C VAL A 905 4.63 -26.41 -21.50
N LEU A 906 5.50 -27.36 -21.87
CA LEU A 906 6.90 -27.04 -22.18
C LEU A 906 7.05 -26.14 -23.40
N SER A 907 6.27 -26.36 -24.45
CA SER A 907 6.35 -25.53 -25.66
C SER A 907 5.84 -24.11 -25.39
N GLY A 908 4.80 -23.95 -24.55
CA GLY A 908 4.34 -22.63 -24.10
C GLY A 908 5.41 -21.90 -23.29
N LEU A 909 6.06 -22.61 -22.36
CA LEU A 909 7.13 -22.06 -21.54
C LEU A 909 8.35 -21.63 -22.36
N GLU A 910 8.68 -22.35 -23.43
CA GLU A 910 9.78 -22.02 -24.34
C GLU A 910 9.47 -20.81 -25.24
N GLU A 911 8.25 -20.71 -25.74
CA GLU A 911 7.84 -19.62 -26.64
C GLU A 911 7.68 -18.29 -25.89
N PHE A 912 7.10 -18.33 -24.69
CA PHE A 912 6.73 -17.12 -23.95
C PHE A 912 7.59 -16.83 -22.72
N GLY A 913 8.42 -17.78 -22.29
CA GLY A 913 9.06 -17.73 -20.99
C GLY A 913 8.09 -18.03 -19.84
N ALA A 914 8.62 -18.10 -18.62
CA ALA A 914 7.80 -18.32 -17.44
C ALA A 914 7.00 -17.05 -17.10
N VAL A 915 5.72 -17.10 -17.44
CA VAL A 915 4.78 -16.04 -17.14
C VAL A 915 4.15 -16.29 -15.78
N SER A 916 4.47 -15.44 -14.80
CA SER A 916 3.99 -15.54 -13.42
C SER A 916 2.94 -14.48 -13.05
N GLY A 917 2.10 -14.82 -12.08
CA GLY A 917 1.10 -13.96 -11.48
C GLY A 917 -0.10 -13.61 -12.37
N LEU A 918 -1.09 -12.99 -11.74
CA LEU A 918 -2.28 -12.40 -12.37
C LEU A 918 -1.93 -11.31 -13.41
N ALA A 919 -0.71 -10.77 -13.32
CA ALA A 919 -0.22 -9.63 -14.06
C ALA A 919 0.74 -9.98 -15.21
N ARG A 920 1.18 -11.24 -15.31
CA ARG A 920 2.10 -11.81 -16.32
C ARG A 920 3.52 -11.23 -16.39
N ASP A 921 3.72 -9.99 -15.96
CA ASP A 921 4.88 -9.18 -16.36
C ASP A 921 5.91 -8.91 -15.24
N ALA A 922 5.60 -9.20 -13.97
CA ALA A 922 6.53 -8.96 -12.84
C ALA A 922 7.20 -10.24 -12.35
N PHE A 923 8.51 -10.16 -12.07
CA PHE A 923 9.26 -11.27 -11.46
C PHE A 923 8.75 -11.55 -10.04
N ALA A 924 8.43 -12.82 -9.78
CA ALA A 924 8.07 -13.32 -8.45
C ALA A 924 8.72 -14.70 -8.24
N PRO A 925 9.65 -14.86 -7.29
CA PRO A 925 10.33 -16.15 -7.05
C PRO A 925 9.49 -17.14 -6.22
N GLY A 926 8.32 -16.71 -5.74
CA GLY A 926 7.43 -17.49 -4.87
C GLY A 926 6.92 -18.79 -5.49
N LEU A 927 6.44 -19.70 -4.63
CA LEU A 927 6.13 -21.08 -5.00
C LEU A 927 4.76 -21.22 -5.69
N LEU A 928 3.70 -20.52 -5.29
CA LEU A 928 2.37 -20.78 -5.86
C LEU A 928 2.00 -19.81 -6.98
N SER A 929 2.36 -18.54 -6.83
CA SER A 929 2.04 -17.47 -7.79
C SER A 929 3.24 -17.02 -8.64
N GLY A 930 4.42 -17.57 -8.38
CA GLY A 930 5.69 -17.16 -8.99
C GLY A 930 6.31 -18.22 -9.90
N VAL A 931 7.49 -17.89 -10.43
CA VAL A 931 8.32 -18.80 -11.23
C VAL A 931 8.88 -19.96 -10.41
N GLY A 932 8.87 -19.85 -9.08
CA GLY A 932 9.24 -20.95 -8.20
C GLY A 932 8.30 -22.15 -8.34
N GLY A 933 7.00 -21.90 -8.53
CA GLY A 933 6.03 -22.98 -8.79
C GLY A 933 6.21 -23.67 -10.11
N VAL A 934 6.54 -22.89 -11.14
CA VAL A 934 6.90 -23.40 -12.46
C VAL A 934 8.08 -24.36 -12.32
N ALA A 935 9.15 -23.93 -11.65
CA ALA A 935 10.33 -24.75 -11.42
C ALA A 935 10.01 -26.01 -10.58
N TYR A 936 9.26 -25.87 -9.49
CA TYR A 936 8.87 -27.01 -8.65
C TYR A 936 8.05 -28.04 -9.42
N GLN A 937 7.10 -27.59 -10.25
CA GLN A 937 6.26 -28.50 -11.02
C GLN A 937 7.02 -29.15 -12.17
N LEU A 938 7.98 -28.47 -12.79
CA LEU A 938 8.92 -29.07 -13.75
C LEU A 938 9.73 -30.22 -13.11
N LEU A 939 10.03 -30.18 -11.81
CA LEU A 939 10.63 -31.32 -11.12
C LEU A 939 9.64 -32.49 -11.03
N ARG A 940 8.41 -32.21 -10.58
CA ARG A 940 7.34 -33.21 -10.41
C ARG A 940 6.86 -33.86 -11.69
N MET A 941 7.12 -33.26 -12.84
CA MET A 941 6.85 -33.87 -14.14
C MET A 941 7.62 -35.19 -14.35
N HIS A 942 8.75 -35.40 -13.67
CA HIS A 942 9.50 -36.66 -13.77
C HIS A 942 8.70 -37.83 -13.14
N PRO A 943 8.54 -38.98 -13.82
CA PRO A 943 7.69 -40.09 -13.34
C PRO A 943 8.09 -40.68 -11.98
N GLU A 944 9.38 -40.61 -11.65
CA GLU A 944 9.93 -41.11 -10.38
C GLU A 944 10.10 -40.02 -9.32
N CYS A 945 9.53 -38.83 -9.52
CA CYS A 945 9.64 -37.74 -8.56
C CYS A 945 8.82 -38.03 -7.29
N PRO A 946 9.42 -38.04 -6.09
CA PRO A 946 8.70 -38.31 -4.85
C PRO A 946 8.19 -37.03 -4.15
N LEU A 947 8.39 -35.86 -4.77
CA LEU A 947 7.99 -34.57 -4.19
C LEU A 947 6.46 -34.48 -4.06
N PRO A 948 5.94 -34.05 -2.89
CA PRO A 948 4.51 -33.89 -2.70
C PRO A 948 3.94 -32.74 -3.55
N SER A 949 2.63 -32.76 -3.77
CA SER A 949 1.97 -31.60 -4.39
C SER A 949 1.87 -30.46 -3.37
N VAL A 950 2.32 -29.27 -3.76
CA VAL A 950 2.20 -28.05 -2.94
C VAL A 950 0.87 -27.32 -3.16
N LEU A 951 -0.08 -27.95 -3.87
CA LEU A 951 -1.47 -27.48 -4.01
C LEU A 951 -2.37 -27.93 -2.85
N VAL A 952 -1.85 -28.73 -1.92
CA VAL A 952 -2.45 -28.99 -0.61
C VAL A 952 -1.39 -28.76 0.48
N PRO A 953 -1.74 -28.15 1.63
CA PRO A 953 -0.77 -27.88 2.70
C PRO A 953 -0.47 -29.15 3.53
N ASP A 954 0.03 -30.19 2.86
CA ASP A 954 0.51 -31.42 3.47
C ASP A 954 2.01 -31.58 3.19
N PRO A 955 2.90 -31.55 4.21
CA PRO A 955 4.32 -31.91 4.02
C PRO A 955 4.52 -33.38 3.64
N GLY A 956 3.46 -34.19 3.71
CA GLY A 956 3.46 -35.64 3.54
C GLY A 956 3.84 -36.37 4.84
N GLU A 957 3.93 -37.70 4.75
CA GLU A 957 4.36 -38.58 5.86
C GLU A 957 5.71 -38.20 6.48
N ALA A 958 5.92 -38.66 7.72
CA ALA A 958 7.09 -38.30 8.54
C ALA A 958 8.43 -38.89 8.10
N SER A 959 8.42 -39.82 7.15
CA SER A 959 9.64 -40.43 6.61
C SER A 959 10.38 -39.46 5.67
N PRO A 960 11.71 -39.30 5.83
CA PRO A 960 12.53 -38.60 4.84
C PRO A 960 12.43 -39.23 3.46
N LEU A 961 12.62 -38.42 2.40
CA LEU A 961 12.63 -38.86 1.01
C LEU A 961 13.94 -39.52 0.57
#